data_AF-A0AAX2BQ73-F1
#
_entry.id   AF-A0AAX2BQ73-F1
#
_cell.length_a   1.000
_cell.length_b   1.000
_cell.length_c   1.000
_cell.angle_alpha   90.00
_cell.angle_beta   90.00
_cell.angle_gamma   90.00
#
_symmetry.space_group_name_H-M   'P 1'
#
loop_
_entity.id
_entity.type
_entity.pdbx_description
1 polymer ?
#
loop_
_entity_poly.entity_id
_entity_poly.type
_entity_poly.pdbx_seq_one_letter_code
_entity_poly.pdbx_strand_id
1 'polypeptide(L)'
;MTRFGGFFVYEAHMTIYNTGNPLGSAAAKDLYDNAQNLDFAINDITKAIWIDRFGVERITWHGMEEKFRTGLLNLGWKPIGTFQEGAIVSEINEILQDESDDVWYRWDDFSSLPKIVPPGSTPDSAGGIGYGKWFAIDVSDVLRRDLYSSEDQNGDALIMVKQPVTGAVERTQHSKNTDHISVMDFGAKGDGVTDDSVYFQAAIDATPWGGILQIPTPSTYYNISTSLRIDKPITITGNGGSAVSARQMPCLKFPVGVNGFVLTPVADGYRFEWGITGVVIRDIMLEGVSTTSTGWGQYAITVDETVHGGVYHVRECSFENVHIRYFNHGIRLMGTVYLNNFYGVRTLWCGTGVRIDRNTAGNGYSDQNRFFGCEFVLNQTGIILSAVGHAGSQTIHGCTISENTVQGAVFGYNVTLSFVGNTVENNPVGLSITIPSTVTNPASECAKTISGNWFLVNQVAILVTKSTTVLSGGFAFPLLIEGNSFNQTVNEVLKVVAPSGAGEFDSRQFIFSSSNSYSATGETLGPVPDSKISSAWAGYNGFHEDGKITISARVNGTTVTNAGFFIVPAGHQCYVKYNMLSIPTAAANGRDQTTCDIKFMNVTTSTPVVVHQNSAGRGGSFTISRSAAGVGGMRVSIDMAAISSTHTAMAEIEVCII
;
A
#
# COMPACT_ATOMS: atom_id res chain seq x y z
N MET A 1 64.23 25.39 -74.90
CA MET A 1 65.34 26.17 -75.49
C MET A 1 66.62 25.38 -75.32
N THR A 2 66.95 24.54 -76.30
CA THR A 2 68.30 24.02 -76.56
C THR A 2 68.28 23.55 -78.01
N ARG A 3 69.17 24.13 -78.84
CA ARG A 3 69.24 23.97 -80.30
C ARG A 3 70.46 23.14 -80.65
N PHE A 4 70.30 22.20 -81.58
CA PHE A 4 71.33 21.85 -82.58
C PHE A 4 70.65 21.37 -83.87
N GLY A 5 71.11 21.87 -85.02
CA GLY A 5 70.82 21.31 -86.34
C GLY A 5 69.64 21.94 -87.08
N GLY A 6 69.92 22.87 -87.99
CA GLY A 6 68.92 23.51 -88.82
C GLY A 6 68.35 22.58 -89.90
N PHE A 7 67.03 22.47 -89.93
CA PHE A 7 66.21 22.19 -91.11
C PHE A 7 64.81 22.76 -90.83
N PHE A 8 64.29 23.61 -91.71
CA PHE A 8 62.92 24.11 -91.62
C PHE A 8 61.96 23.09 -92.24
N VAL A 9 60.98 22.65 -91.46
CA VAL A 9 59.77 21.97 -91.96
C VAL A 9 58.59 22.87 -91.58
N TYR A 10 57.83 23.32 -92.58
CA TYR A 10 56.54 23.96 -92.37
C TYR A 10 55.52 22.86 -92.08
N GLU A 11 55.08 22.74 -90.83
CA GLU A 11 53.77 22.14 -90.53
C GLU A 11 52.74 23.26 -90.43
N ALA A 12 51.84 23.29 -91.41
CA ALA A 12 50.62 24.07 -91.35
C ALA A 12 49.52 23.22 -90.72
N HIS A 13 49.07 23.59 -89.53
CA HIS A 13 47.67 23.40 -89.11
C HIS A 13 47.20 24.70 -88.44
N MET A 14 46.53 25.55 -89.24
CA MET A 14 45.79 26.73 -88.82
C MET A 14 44.42 26.33 -88.24
N THR A 15 44.06 26.89 -87.08
CA THR A 15 42.71 27.02 -86.45
C THR A 15 41.84 25.77 -86.42
N ILE A 16 41.52 25.16 -85.27
CA ILE A 16 40.73 25.73 -84.16
C ILE A 16 39.64 26.66 -84.69
N TYR A 17 38.51 26.10 -85.11
CA TYR A 17 37.34 26.90 -85.43
C TYR A 17 36.35 26.81 -84.25
N ASN A 18 35.94 28.02 -83.85
CA ASN A 18 34.86 28.39 -82.92
C ASN A 18 34.40 29.78 -83.40
N THR A 19 33.77 29.82 -84.58
CA THR A 19 33.57 31.04 -85.37
C THR A 19 32.67 32.11 -84.74
N GLY A 20 31.88 31.74 -83.72
CA GLY A 20 30.96 32.63 -83.01
C GLY A 20 29.72 33.07 -83.82
N ASN A 21 29.53 32.54 -85.03
CA ASN A 21 28.37 32.85 -85.87
C ASN A 21 27.06 32.33 -85.26
N PRO A 22 25.91 33.03 -85.44
CA PRO A 22 24.64 32.64 -84.86
C PRO A 22 24.19 31.22 -85.27
N LEU A 23 23.30 30.63 -84.46
CA LEU A 23 22.66 29.33 -84.75
C LEU A 23 21.95 29.37 -86.12
N GLY A 24 22.13 28.32 -86.92
CA GLY A 24 21.58 28.22 -88.28
C GLY A 24 22.49 28.75 -89.40
N SER A 25 23.71 29.20 -89.08
CA SER A 25 24.70 29.59 -90.09
C SER A 25 25.10 28.42 -91.00
N ALA A 26 25.06 28.64 -92.30
CA ALA A 26 25.47 27.70 -93.34
C ALA A 26 26.94 27.88 -93.76
N ALA A 27 27.73 28.67 -93.02
CA ALA A 27 29.14 28.86 -93.32
C ALA A 27 29.88 27.52 -93.23
N ALA A 28 30.75 27.23 -94.21
CA ALA A 28 31.43 25.94 -94.29
C ALA A 28 32.23 25.59 -93.02
N LYS A 29 32.83 26.59 -92.37
CA LYS A 29 33.56 26.44 -91.10
C LYS A 29 32.64 26.03 -89.95
N ASP A 30 31.44 26.60 -89.90
CA ASP A 30 30.45 26.28 -88.87
C ASP A 30 29.87 24.88 -89.04
N LEU A 31 29.64 24.46 -90.30
CA LEU A 31 29.20 23.10 -90.60
C LEU A 31 30.27 22.07 -90.22
N TYR A 32 31.55 22.39 -90.44
CA TYR A 32 32.67 21.57 -90.01
C TYR A 32 32.74 21.46 -88.47
N ASP A 33 32.67 22.59 -87.75
CA ASP A 33 32.66 22.61 -86.27
C ASP A 33 31.47 21.84 -85.70
N ASN A 34 30.29 22.00 -86.28
CA ASN A 34 29.10 21.26 -85.87
C ASN A 34 29.29 19.75 -86.02
N ALA A 35 29.84 19.30 -87.16
CA ALA A 35 30.05 17.88 -87.43
C ALA A 35 31.11 17.29 -86.48
N GLN A 36 32.26 17.96 -86.32
CA GLN A 36 33.32 17.53 -85.42
C GLN A 36 32.85 17.49 -83.96
N ASN A 37 32.15 18.54 -83.52
CA ASN A 37 31.71 18.62 -82.15
C ASN A 37 30.58 17.64 -81.83
N LEU A 38 29.66 17.37 -82.77
CA LEU A 38 28.61 16.38 -82.59
C LEU A 38 29.19 14.95 -82.52
N ASP A 39 30.17 14.65 -83.39
CA ASP A 39 30.87 13.38 -83.37
C ASP A 39 31.54 13.15 -82.00
N PHE A 40 32.23 14.16 -81.48
CA PHE A 40 32.83 14.11 -80.14
C PHE A 40 31.77 14.01 -79.03
N ALA A 41 30.69 14.79 -79.11
CA ALA A 41 29.64 14.82 -78.09
C ALA A 41 28.92 13.47 -77.92
N ILE A 42 28.76 12.70 -79.00
CA ILE A 42 28.03 11.43 -79.00
C ILE A 42 28.96 10.22 -78.87
N ASN A 43 30.12 10.23 -79.54
CA ASN A 43 30.96 9.04 -79.67
C ASN A 43 32.15 8.99 -78.70
N ASP A 44 32.49 10.06 -77.99
CA ASP A 44 33.53 9.98 -76.94
C ASP A 44 33.00 9.24 -75.71
N ILE A 45 33.64 8.11 -75.40
CA ILE A 45 33.26 7.19 -74.31
C ILE A 45 34.08 7.41 -73.02
N THR A 46 34.88 8.48 -72.95
CA THR A 46 35.80 8.72 -71.82
C THR A 46 35.70 10.12 -71.24
N LYS A 47 35.30 11.11 -72.03
CA LYS A 47 35.23 12.51 -71.58
C LYS A 47 33.80 12.88 -71.29
N ALA A 48 33.52 13.28 -70.05
CA ALA A 48 32.18 13.70 -69.61
C ALA A 48 31.75 15.08 -70.16
N ILE A 49 32.70 15.86 -70.68
CA ILE A 49 32.49 17.24 -71.13
C ILE A 49 33.05 17.42 -72.53
N TRP A 50 32.28 18.09 -73.39
CA TRP A 50 32.72 18.64 -74.68
C TRP A 50 32.56 20.16 -74.70
N ILE A 51 33.31 20.81 -75.58
CA ILE A 51 33.21 22.25 -75.81
C ILE A 51 32.45 22.44 -77.13
N ASP A 52 31.35 23.18 -77.09
CA ASP A 52 30.59 23.47 -78.31
C ASP A 52 31.28 24.50 -79.21
N ARG A 53 30.72 24.71 -80.40
CA ARG A 53 31.29 25.64 -81.41
C ARG A 53 31.37 27.11 -80.94
N PHE A 54 30.74 27.43 -79.81
CA PHE A 54 30.77 28.74 -79.16
C PHE A 54 31.73 28.80 -77.99
N GLY A 55 32.48 27.73 -77.71
CA GLY A 55 33.36 27.64 -76.56
C GLY A 55 32.65 27.28 -75.26
N VAL A 56 31.39 26.81 -75.28
CA VAL A 56 30.63 26.48 -74.07
C VAL A 56 30.78 25.01 -73.72
N GLU A 57 31.12 24.73 -72.47
CA GLU A 57 31.16 23.37 -71.94
C GLU A 57 29.75 22.76 -71.87
N ARG A 58 29.61 21.55 -72.43
CA ARG A 58 28.38 20.76 -72.43
C ARG A 58 28.70 19.33 -72.03
N ILE A 59 27.70 18.65 -71.49
CA ILE A 59 27.82 17.25 -71.11
C ILE A 59 27.77 16.40 -72.40
N THR A 60 28.71 15.46 -72.55
CA THR A 60 28.68 14.46 -73.63
C THR A 60 27.59 13.42 -73.37
N TRP A 61 27.31 12.54 -74.34
CA TRP A 61 26.46 11.38 -74.09
C TRP A 61 27.01 10.52 -72.94
N HIS A 62 28.32 10.26 -72.93
CA HIS A 62 29.01 9.58 -71.84
C HIS A 62 28.84 10.29 -70.49
N GLY A 63 29.01 11.61 -70.42
CA GLY A 63 28.79 12.37 -69.18
C GLY A 63 27.32 12.37 -68.71
N MET A 64 26.37 12.26 -69.65
CA MET A 64 24.95 12.08 -69.31
C MET A 64 24.68 10.66 -68.80
N GLU A 65 25.30 9.63 -69.38
CA GLU A 65 25.25 8.25 -68.88
C GLU A 65 25.83 8.14 -67.47
N GLU A 66 26.97 8.78 -67.19
CA GLU A 66 27.56 8.84 -65.85
C GLU A 66 26.62 9.52 -64.85
N LYS A 67 26.09 10.71 -65.19
CA LYS A 67 25.15 11.42 -64.32
C LYS A 67 23.84 10.67 -64.12
N PHE A 68 23.34 9.97 -65.14
CA PHE A 68 22.16 9.13 -65.04
C PHE A 68 22.41 7.90 -64.16
N ARG A 69 23.58 7.26 -64.29
CA ARG A 69 24.02 6.17 -63.40
C ARG A 69 24.10 6.64 -61.95
N THR A 70 24.75 7.77 -61.68
CA THR A 70 24.80 8.37 -60.33
C THR A 70 23.40 8.74 -59.83
N GLY A 71 22.53 9.26 -60.70
CA GLY A 71 21.15 9.59 -60.38
C GLY A 71 20.32 8.38 -59.97
N LEU A 72 20.46 7.25 -60.67
CA LEU A 72 19.80 5.99 -60.33
C LEU A 72 20.28 5.40 -59.00
N LEU A 73 21.57 5.50 -58.69
CA LEU A 73 22.12 5.07 -57.40
C LEU A 73 21.49 5.83 -56.21
N ASN A 74 21.03 7.06 -56.44
CA ASN A 74 20.41 7.90 -55.41
C ASN A 74 18.90 7.68 -55.23
N LEU A 75 18.25 6.89 -56.09
CA LEU A 75 16.80 6.61 -56.03
C LEU A 75 16.45 5.45 -55.07
N GLY A 76 17.46 4.78 -54.50
CA GLY A 76 17.29 3.68 -53.54
C GLY A 76 17.20 2.30 -54.21
N TRP A 77 17.58 1.27 -53.45
CA TRP A 77 17.64 -0.13 -53.89
C TRP A 77 16.31 -0.86 -53.67
N LYS A 78 15.95 -1.75 -54.59
CA LYS A 78 14.72 -2.55 -54.62
C LYS A 78 15.06 -4.05 -54.45
N PRO A 79 14.91 -4.62 -53.25
CA PRO A 79 15.09 -6.05 -53.04
C PRO A 79 14.06 -6.87 -53.84
N ILE A 80 14.51 -7.90 -54.56
CA ILE A 80 13.60 -8.75 -55.37
C ILE A 80 13.65 -10.24 -55.05
N GLY A 81 14.55 -10.69 -54.18
CA GLY A 81 14.66 -12.09 -53.78
C GLY A 81 16.09 -12.48 -53.44
N THR A 82 16.37 -13.78 -53.48
CA THR A 82 17.68 -14.34 -53.13
C THR A 82 18.28 -15.20 -54.26
N PHE A 83 19.59 -15.39 -54.25
CA PHE A 83 20.25 -16.26 -55.23
C PHE A 83 19.79 -17.73 -55.11
N GLN A 84 19.41 -18.13 -53.89
CA GLN A 84 18.93 -19.48 -53.57
C GLN A 84 17.54 -19.74 -54.14
N GLU A 85 16.63 -18.77 -54.08
CA GLU A 85 15.30 -18.88 -54.70
C GLU A 85 15.33 -18.65 -56.21
N GLY A 86 16.31 -17.88 -56.70
CA GLY A 86 16.42 -17.46 -58.09
C GLY A 86 15.50 -16.28 -58.42
N ALA A 87 15.92 -15.41 -59.34
CA ALA A 87 15.12 -14.26 -59.78
C ALA A 87 15.49 -13.79 -61.19
N ILE A 88 14.75 -12.81 -61.71
CA ILE A 88 15.08 -12.11 -62.95
C ILE A 88 15.28 -10.63 -62.59
N VAL A 89 16.54 -10.17 -62.55
CA VAL A 89 16.85 -8.74 -62.38
C VAL A 89 16.53 -8.04 -63.68
N SER A 90 15.55 -7.15 -63.67
CA SER A 90 15.05 -6.44 -64.86
C SER A 90 15.38 -4.94 -64.81
N GLU A 91 15.59 -4.39 -63.61
CA GLU A 91 15.88 -2.98 -63.39
C GLU A 91 17.25 -2.78 -62.72
N ILE A 92 17.88 -1.63 -62.96
CA ILE A 92 19.25 -1.33 -62.48
C ILE A 92 19.34 -1.22 -60.96
N ASN A 93 18.25 -0.84 -60.28
CA ASN A 93 18.20 -0.71 -58.83
C ASN A 93 17.67 -1.97 -58.12
N GLU A 94 17.45 -3.06 -58.85
CA GLU A 94 17.05 -4.34 -58.26
C GLU A 94 18.25 -5.14 -57.74
N ILE A 95 18.07 -5.75 -56.58
CA ILE A 95 19.16 -6.41 -55.84
C ILE A 95 18.70 -7.78 -55.34
N LEU A 96 19.64 -8.72 -55.30
CA LEU A 96 19.45 -10.06 -54.71
C LEU A 96 20.35 -10.23 -53.49
N GLN A 97 19.86 -10.94 -52.49
CA GLN A 97 20.68 -11.37 -51.34
C GLN A 97 21.26 -12.76 -51.59
N ASP A 98 22.52 -12.97 -51.21
CA ASP A 98 23.03 -14.32 -50.99
C ASP A 98 22.76 -14.71 -49.53
N GLU A 99 21.89 -15.68 -49.30
CA GLU A 99 21.51 -16.13 -47.95
C GLU A 99 22.66 -16.84 -47.20
N SER A 100 23.75 -17.21 -47.88
CA SER A 100 24.87 -17.91 -47.26
C SER A 100 25.83 -16.99 -46.49
N ASP A 101 25.92 -15.73 -46.88
CA ASP A 101 26.77 -14.70 -46.27
C ASP A 101 26.02 -13.41 -45.89
N ASP A 102 24.70 -13.36 -46.12
CA ASP A 102 23.80 -12.23 -45.91
C ASP A 102 24.13 -10.96 -46.73
N VAL A 103 25.00 -11.06 -47.74
CA VAL A 103 25.41 -9.90 -48.55
C VAL A 103 24.45 -9.66 -49.71
N TRP A 104 24.17 -8.39 -49.97
CA TRP A 104 23.33 -7.96 -51.08
C TRP A 104 24.17 -7.59 -52.29
N TYR A 105 23.72 -7.99 -53.48
CA TYR A 105 24.41 -7.77 -54.73
C TYR A 105 23.51 -7.10 -55.75
N ARG A 106 24.09 -6.15 -56.48
CA ARG A 106 23.51 -5.57 -57.70
C ARG A 106 24.22 -6.11 -58.93
N TRP A 107 23.53 -6.22 -60.06
CA TRP A 107 24.15 -6.56 -61.33
C TRP A 107 24.73 -5.31 -61.99
N ASP A 108 26.04 -5.27 -62.23
CA ASP A 108 26.76 -4.08 -62.71
C ASP A 108 26.77 -3.94 -64.25
N ASP A 109 26.52 -5.04 -64.99
CA ASP A 109 26.40 -4.98 -66.45
C ASP A 109 24.95 -4.69 -66.87
N PHE A 110 24.64 -3.39 -66.95
CA PHE A 110 23.31 -2.91 -67.34
C PHE A 110 22.92 -3.27 -68.77
N SER A 111 23.90 -3.52 -69.65
CA SER A 111 23.65 -3.84 -71.05
C SER A 111 23.10 -5.27 -71.23
N SER A 112 23.28 -6.13 -70.23
CA SER A 112 22.80 -7.51 -70.22
C SER A 112 21.56 -7.74 -69.35
N LEU A 113 20.89 -6.67 -68.91
CA LEU A 113 19.57 -6.78 -68.28
C LEU A 113 18.50 -7.12 -69.35
N PRO A 114 17.53 -8.02 -69.06
CA PRO A 114 17.31 -8.67 -67.77
C PRO A 114 18.28 -9.83 -67.50
N LYS A 115 18.80 -9.89 -66.28
CA LYS A 115 19.69 -10.95 -65.81
C LYS A 115 18.89 -12.05 -65.12
N ILE A 116 18.87 -13.24 -65.72
CA ILE A 116 18.25 -14.44 -65.15
C ILE A 116 19.22 -15.11 -64.18
N VAL A 117 18.75 -15.36 -62.95
CA VAL A 117 19.44 -16.10 -61.89
C VAL A 117 18.64 -17.36 -61.58
N PRO A 118 19.11 -18.55 -61.98
CA PRO A 118 18.43 -19.80 -61.66
C PRO A 118 18.38 -20.07 -60.16
N PRO A 119 17.37 -20.80 -59.64
CA PRO A 119 17.33 -21.23 -58.25
C PRO A 119 18.58 -22.05 -57.86
N GLY A 120 19.03 -21.89 -56.61
CA GLY A 120 20.23 -22.55 -56.05
C GLY A 120 21.56 -21.93 -56.50
N SER A 121 21.54 -20.71 -57.02
CA SER A 121 22.75 -20.01 -57.46
C SER A 121 23.49 -19.34 -56.29
N THR A 122 24.68 -18.83 -56.57
CA THR A 122 25.45 -17.86 -55.77
C THR A 122 25.90 -16.74 -56.73
N PRO A 123 26.38 -15.58 -56.25
CA PRO A 123 26.95 -14.54 -57.11
C PRO A 123 28.05 -15.11 -58.03
N ASP A 124 28.90 -15.99 -57.51
CA ASP A 124 29.96 -16.63 -58.29
C ASP A 124 29.41 -17.56 -59.38
N SER A 125 28.44 -18.43 -59.05
CA SER A 125 27.88 -19.36 -60.04
C SER A 125 26.93 -18.69 -61.04
N ALA A 126 26.36 -17.53 -60.69
CA ALA A 126 25.46 -16.76 -61.54
C ALA A 126 26.15 -15.66 -62.36
N GLY A 127 27.49 -15.57 -62.38
CA GLY A 127 28.20 -14.61 -63.22
C GLY A 127 29.55 -14.14 -62.71
N GLY A 128 29.89 -14.43 -61.45
CA GLY A 128 31.11 -13.95 -60.80
C GLY A 128 30.91 -12.60 -60.11
N ILE A 129 31.83 -12.26 -59.23
CA ILE A 129 31.87 -10.97 -58.52
C ILE A 129 32.89 -10.03 -59.18
N GLY A 130 32.58 -8.74 -59.30
CA GLY A 130 33.48 -7.69 -59.80
C GLY A 130 32.83 -6.70 -60.77
N TYR A 131 33.64 -5.81 -61.36
CA TYR A 131 33.18 -4.84 -62.36
C TYR A 131 32.54 -5.52 -63.57
N GLY A 132 31.37 -5.03 -63.97
CA GLY A 132 30.55 -5.63 -65.04
C GLY A 132 29.93 -6.99 -64.65
N LYS A 133 29.90 -7.34 -63.36
CA LYS A 133 29.30 -8.57 -62.83
C LYS A 133 28.50 -8.27 -61.56
N TRP A 134 28.33 -9.24 -60.66
CA TRP A 134 27.74 -8.97 -59.35
C TRP A 134 28.66 -8.08 -58.52
N PHE A 135 28.12 -6.98 -58.02
CA PHE A 135 28.82 -6.04 -57.18
C PHE A 135 28.14 -6.00 -55.81
N ALA A 136 28.91 -6.28 -54.76
CA ALA A 136 28.40 -6.23 -53.39
C ALA A 136 28.01 -4.78 -53.05
N ILE A 137 26.84 -4.62 -52.47
CA ILE A 137 26.36 -3.34 -51.97
C ILE A 137 26.07 -3.46 -50.48
N ASP A 138 26.40 -2.39 -49.78
CA ASP A 138 25.94 -2.22 -48.42
C ASP A 138 24.56 -1.53 -48.46
N VAL A 139 23.51 -2.32 -48.27
CA VAL A 139 22.12 -1.85 -48.11
C VAL A 139 21.67 -1.81 -46.66
N SER A 140 22.57 -2.14 -45.74
CA SER A 140 22.30 -2.39 -44.35
C SER A 140 23.32 -1.65 -43.52
N ASP A 141 23.09 -0.37 -43.20
CA ASP A 141 23.82 0.11 -42.03
C ASP A 141 23.07 1.17 -41.25
N VAL A 142 23.28 2.46 -41.51
CA VAL A 142 23.07 3.50 -40.48
C VAL A 142 21.66 3.53 -39.86
N LEU A 143 20.59 3.86 -40.59
CA LEU A 143 19.27 4.03 -39.94
C LEU A 143 18.69 2.71 -39.39
N ARG A 144 18.90 1.56 -40.05
CA ARG A 144 18.42 0.26 -39.55
C ARG A 144 19.21 -0.18 -38.32
N ARG A 145 20.54 0.00 -38.35
CA ARG A 145 21.42 -0.24 -37.21
C ARG A 145 21.09 0.69 -36.05
N ASP A 146 20.90 1.98 -36.32
CA ASP A 146 20.60 2.98 -35.30
C ASP A 146 19.21 2.73 -34.70
N LEU A 147 18.20 2.33 -35.48
CA LEU A 147 16.89 1.93 -34.94
C LEU A 147 16.92 0.59 -34.18
N TYR A 148 17.82 -0.34 -34.53
CA TYR A 148 17.98 -1.63 -33.84
C TYR A 148 18.85 -1.51 -32.58
N SER A 149 19.69 -0.47 -32.50
CA SER A 149 20.63 -0.25 -31.42
C SER A 149 19.92 0.15 -30.13
N SER A 150 20.37 -0.43 -29.02
CA SER A 150 19.98 -0.06 -27.65
C SER A 150 20.92 0.98 -27.01
N GLU A 151 21.83 1.57 -27.79
CA GLU A 151 22.75 2.60 -27.30
C GLU A 151 22.02 3.93 -27.08
N ASP A 152 22.55 4.75 -26.18
CA ASP A 152 22.02 6.09 -25.91
C ASP A 152 21.87 6.90 -27.21
N GLN A 153 20.75 7.63 -27.35
CA GLN A 153 20.38 8.44 -28.52
C GLN A 153 19.98 7.66 -29.80
N ASN A 154 20.03 6.33 -29.76
CA ASN A 154 19.57 5.45 -30.83
C ASN A 154 18.24 4.76 -30.46
N GLY A 155 17.78 3.85 -31.31
CA GLY A 155 16.58 3.05 -31.09
C GLY A 155 15.32 3.90 -31.00
N ASP A 156 14.62 3.78 -29.87
CA ASP A 156 13.41 4.57 -29.60
C ASP A 156 13.68 6.06 -29.36
N ALA A 157 14.93 6.48 -29.14
CA ALA A 157 15.29 7.89 -29.02
C ALA A 157 15.20 8.63 -30.38
N LEU A 158 15.22 7.92 -31.50
CA LEU A 158 15.12 8.48 -32.85
C LEU A 158 13.67 8.73 -33.30
N ILE A 159 12.68 8.26 -32.52
CA ILE A 159 11.26 8.37 -32.85
C ILE A 159 10.66 9.54 -32.07
N MET A 160 10.17 10.57 -32.77
CA MET A 160 9.47 11.69 -32.15
C MET A 160 7.98 11.40 -31.98
N VAL A 161 7.43 11.74 -30.82
CA VAL A 161 6.01 11.61 -30.49
C VAL A 161 5.43 12.91 -29.93
N LYS A 162 4.14 13.11 -30.17
CA LYS A 162 3.37 14.26 -29.67
C LYS A 162 1.94 13.83 -29.40
N GLN A 163 1.44 14.12 -28.21
CA GLN A 163 0.03 13.85 -27.87
C GLN A 163 -0.90 14.77 -28.67
N PRO A 164 -2.04 14.28 -29.18
CA PRO A 164 -2.95 15.06 -30.03
C PRO A 164 -3.86 15.99 -29.19
N VAL A 165 -3.27 16.75 -28.26
CA VAL A 165 -3.97 17.68 -27.37
C VAL A 165 -3.34 19.08 -27.44
N THR A 166 -4.15 20.12 -27.30
CA THR A 166 -3.70 21.52 -27.39
C THR A 166 -2.67 21.82 -26.31
N GLY A 167 -1.51 22.38 -26.69
CA GLY A 167 -0.42 22.71 -25.78
C GLY A 167 0.59 21.58 -25.52
N ALA A 168 0.40 20.39 -26.09
CA ALA A 168 1.41 19.33 -26.01
C ALA A 168 2.71 19.71 -26.75
N VAL A 169 3.84 19.35 -26.16
CA VAL A 169 5.18 19.51 -26.74
C VAL A 169 5.68 18.20 -27.34
N GLU A 170 6.60 18.29 -28.29
CA GLU A 170 7.26 17.13 -28.90
C GLU A 170 8.26 16.51 -27.92
N ARG A 171 8.34 15.18 -27.91
CA ARG A 171 9.28 14.38 -27.11
C ARG A 171 9.78 13.20 -27.93
N THR A 172 10.88 12.57 -27.53
CA THR A 172 11.27 11.26 -28.08
C THR A 172 10.42 10.15 -27.45
N GLN A 173 10.25 9.02 -28.16
CA GLN A 173 9.60 7.84 -27.62
C GLN A 173 10.38 7.31 -26.41
N HIS A 174 11.72 7.36 -26.45
CA HIS A 174 12.57 7.08 -25.30
C HIS A 174 12.20 7.90 -24.06
N SER A 175 12.15 9.24 -24.18
CA SER A 175 11.73 10.10 -23.07
C SER A 175 10.33 9.76 -22.59
N LYS A 176 9.41 9.42 -23.49
CA LYS A 176 8.05 9.04 -23.10
C LYS A 176 8.00 7.72 -22.32
N ASN A 177 8.85 6.74 -22.67
CA ASN A 177 8.94 5.46 -21.97
C ASN A 177 9.45 5.65 -20.53
N THR A 178 10.38 6.58 -20.29
CA THR A 178 10.88 6.89 -18.93
C THR A 178 9.83 7.45 -17.96
N ASP A 179 8.64 7.85 -18.45
CA ASP A 179 7.52 8.23 -17.60
C ASP A 179 6.99 7.02 -16.77
N HIS A 180 7.33 5.78 -17.15
CA HIS A 180 6.92 4.54 -16.49
C HIS A 180 8.16 3.70 -16.17
N ILE A 181 8.32 3.31 -14.90
CA ILE A 181 9.42 2.46 -14.46
C ILE A 181 8.84 1.14 -13.96
N SER A 182 9.33 0.03 -14.48
CA SER A 182 8.92 -1.33 -14.12
C SER A 182 10.13 -2.13 -13.66
N VAL A 183 9.92 -3.07 -12.73
CA VAL A 183 10.96 -4.05 -12.36
C VAL A 183 11.43 -4.89 -13.56
N MET A 184 10.61 -4.99 -14.61
CA MET A 184 10.97 -5.69 -15.85
C MET A 184 12.04 -4.96 -16.65
N ASP A 185 12.12 -3.63 -16.56
CA ASP A 185 13.14 -2.82 -17.24
C ASP A 185 14.54 -3.14 -16.72
N PHE A 186 14.63 -3.67 -15.49
CA PHE A 186 15.86 -4.06 -14.83
C PHE A 186 16.19 -5.54 -14.99
N GLY A 187 15.29 -6.34 -15.60
CA GLY A 187 15.54 -7.75 -15.88
C GLY A 187 14.89 -8.76 -14.92
N ALA A 188 14.00 -8.30 -14.03
CA ALA A 188 13.20 -9.20 -13.19
C ALA A 188 12.44 -10.22 -14.05
N LYS A 189 12.39 -11.47 -13.59
CA LYS A 189 11.78 -12.59 -14.34
C LYS A 189 10.45 -13.03 -13.75
N GLY A 190 10.35 -13.13 -12.42
CA GLY A 190 9.11 -13.62 -11.79
C GLY A 190 8.76 -15.07 -12.15
N ASP A 191 9.75 -15.88 -12.53
CA ASP A 191 9.60 -17.28 -12.93
C ASP A 191 9.52 -18.25 -11.72
N GLY A 192 9.78 -17.74 -10.51
CA GLY A 192 9.83 -18.50 -9.26
C GLY A 192 11.16 -19.24 -9.04
N VAL A 193 12.18 -19.02 -9.88
CA VAL A 193 13.49 -19.67 -9.82
C VAL A 193 14.60 -18.63 -9.76
N THR A 194 14.58 -17.67 -10.69
CA THR A 194 15.53 -16.56 -10.77
C THR A 194 15.43 -15.72 -9.50
N ASP A 195 16.57 -15.42 -8.89
CA ASP A 195 16.65 -14.46 -7.80
C ASP A 195 16.50 -13.04 -8.35
N ASP A 196 15.36 -12.43 -8.09
CA ASP A 196 14.98 -11.12 -8.62
C ASP A 196 15.47 -9.95 -7.74
N SER A 197 16.16 -10.23 -6.62
CA SER A 197 16.51 -9.22 -5.61
C SER A 197 17.28 -8.03 -6.16
N VAL A 198 18.30 -8.28 -6.98
CA VAL A 198 19.17 -7.23 -7.53
C VAL A 198 18.43 -6.33 -8.51
N TYR A 199 17.49 -6.89 -9.27
CA TYR A 199 16.67 -6.16 -10.24
C TYR A 199 15.64 -5.28 -9.53
N PHE A 200 15.03 -5.80 -8.46
CA PHE A 200 14.12 -5.02 -7.63
C PHE A 200 14.83 -3.87 -6.92
N GLN A 201 16.01 -4.10 -6.33
CA GLN A 201 16.75 -3.02 -5.68
C GLN A 201 17.19 -1.96 -6.70
N ALA A 202 17.70 -2.36 -7.87
CA ALA A 202 18.05 -1.42 -8.94
C ALA A 202 16.85 -0.58 -9.40
N ALA A 203 15.66 -1.19 -9.50
CA ALA A 203 14.44 -0.48 -9.86
C ALA A 203 13.99 0.52 -8.78
N ILE A 204 14.10 0.15 -7.49
CA ILE A 204 13.84 1.06 -6.36
C ILE A 204 14.83 2.24 -6.39
N ASP A 205 16.11 1.97 -6.61
CA ASP A 205 17.17 2.96 -6.64
C ASP A 205 16.99 3.93 -7.82
N ALA A 206 16.58 3.42 -8.98
CA ALA A 206 16.33 4.23 -10.18
C ALA A 206 15.01 5.04 -10.11
N THR A 207 14.05 4.63 -9.27
CA THR A 207 12.78 5.36 -9.15
C THR A 207 13.02 6.74 -8.51
N PRO A 208 12.68 7.84 -9.21
CA PRO A 208 12.95 9.18 -8.70
C PRO A 208 12.04 9.51 -7.52
N TRP A 209 12.40 10.56 -6.78
CA TRP A 209 11.58 11.10 -5.70
C TRP A 209 10.15 11.42 -6.18
N GLY A 210 9.15 10.86 -5.49
CA GLY A 210 7.73 10.96 -5.87
C GLY A 210 7.33 10.10 -7.07
N GLY A 211 8.24 9.29 -7.61
CA GLY A 211 8.01 8.41 -8.74
C GLY A 211 7.21 7.16 -8.40
N ILE A 212 6.82 6.42 -9.45
CA ILE A 212 6.04 5.18 -9.36
C ILE A 212 6.85 4.03 -9.94
N LEU A 213 7.10 3.00 -9.14
CA LEU A 213 7.65 1.71 -9.54
C LEU A 213 6.52 0.70 -9.74
N GLN A 214 6.43 0.14 -10.95
CA GLN A 214 5.45 -0.88 -11.30
C GLN A 214 6.00 -2.29 -11.07
N ILE A 215 5.18 -3.14 -10.45
CA ILE A 215 5.43 -4.58 -10.28
C ILE A 215 4.32 -5.34 -11.02
N PRO A 216 4.56 -5.78 -12.27
CA PRO A 216 3.58 -6.56 -13.01
C PRO A 216 3.30 -7.92 -12.36
N THR A 217 2.14 -8.52 -12.66
CA THR A 217 1.88 -9.92 -12.25
C THR A 217 2.93 -10.85 -12.89
N PRO A 218 3.65 -11.65 -12.08
CA PRO A 218 4.63 -12.60 -12.59
C PRO A 218 3.94 -13.84 -13.18
N SER A 219 4.67 -14.67 -13.93
CA SER A 219 4.16 -15.98 -14.37
C SER A 219 3.98 -16.94 -13.19
N THR A 220 4.84 -16.82 -12.18
CA THR A 220 4.81 -17.62 -10.95
C THR A 220 4.81 -16.71 -9.72
N TYR A 221 5.97 -16.21 -9.31
CA TYR A 221 6.20 -15.23 -8.24
C TYR A 221 7.63 -14.69 -8.40
N TYR A 222 7.93 -13.52 -7.81
CA TYR A 222 9.30 -13.01 -7.73
C TYR A 222 10.00 -13.61 -6.53
N ASN A 223 11.15 -14.25 -6.74
CA ASN A 223 11.95 -14.82 -5.65
C ASN A 223 12.94 -13.77 -5.14
N ILE A 224 12.80 -13.35 -3.88
CA ILE A 224 13.57 -12.25 -3.29
C ILE A 224 14.41 -12.78 -2.12
N SER A 225 15.68 -13.05 -2.37
CA SER A 225 16.65 -13.58 -1.40
C SER A 225 17.31 -12.50 -0.52
N THR A 226 17.17 -11.21 -0.86
CA THR A 226 17.76 -10.09 -0.12
C THR A 226 16.71 -9.02 0.17
N SER A 227 16.75 -8.43 1.37
CA SER A 227 15.82 -7.36 1.76
C SER A 227 15.91 -6.14 0.86
N LEU A 228 14.75 -5.56 0.53
CA LEU A 228 14.61 -4.43 -0.38
C LEU A 228 14.57 -3.12 0.43
N ARG A 229 15.54 -2.24 0.22
CA ARG A 229 15.67 -0.99 0.97
C ARG A 229 14.99 0.16 0.25
N ILE A 230 14.20 0.94 0.98
CA ILE A 230 13.51 2.14 0.48
C ILE A 230 13.92 3.32 1.36
N ASP A 231 14.56 4.32 0.78
CA ASP A 231 15.16 5.47 1.48
C ASP A 231 14.58 6.82 1.05
N LYS A 232 13.54 6.80 0.20
CA LYS A 232 12.92 7.98 -0.40
C LYS A 232 11.41 7.76 -0.65
N PRO A 233 10.61 8.83 -0.74
CA PRO A 233 9.18 8.73 -1.03
C PRO A 233 8.96 8.26 -2.47
N ILE A 234 8.52 7.02 -2.63
CA ILE A 234 8.11 6.44 -3.91
C ILE A 234 6.82 5.67 -3.73
N THR A 235 6.11 5.46 -4.84
CA THR A 235 4.99 4.52 -4.89
C THR A 235 5.45 3.21 -5.52
N ILE A 236 5.38 2.12 -4.78
CA ILE A 236 5.56 0.76 -5.29
C ILE A 236 4.18 0.15 -5.49
N THR A 237 3.81 -0.12 -6.74
CA THR A 237 2.45 -0.55 -7.10
C THR A 237 2.47 -1.82 -7.91
N GLY A 238 1.72 -2.81 -7.46
CA GLY A 238 1.30 -3.91 -8.30
C GLY A 238 0.16 -3.51 -9.24
N ASN A 239 -0.24 -4.43 -10.12
CA ASN A 239 -1.46 -4.33 -10.91
C ASN A 239 -2.70 -4.95 -10.22
N GLY A 240 -2.59 -5.26 -8.92
CA GLY A 240 -3.68 -5.77 -8.09
C GLY A 240 -3.96 -7.25 -8.29
N GLY A 241 -5.16 -7.68 -7.88
CA GLY A 241 -5.61 -9.06 -7.98
C GLY A 241 -6.28 -9.55 -6.71
N SER A 242 -6.46 -10.86 -6.60
CA SER A 242 -7.17 -11.50 -5.49
C SER A 242 -6.33 -12.62 -4.89
N ALA A 243 -6.07 -12.57 -3.58
CA ALA A 243 -5.38 -13.64 -2.86
C ALA A 243 -6.17 -14.94 -2.73
N VAL A 244 -7.45 -14.95 -3.10
CA VAL A 244 -8.29 -16.16 -3.10
C VAL A 244 -8.50 -16.75 -4.50
N SER A 245 -7.94 -16.12 -5.54
CA SER A 245 -8.07 -16.61 -6.91
C SER A 245 -6.87 -17.46 -7.33
N ALA A 246 -7.07 -18.34 -8.33
CA ALA A 246 -5.98 -19.14 -8.91
C ALA A 246 -4.96 -18.29 -9.68
N ARG A 247 -5.28 -17.03 -10.01
CA ARG A 247 -4.35 -16.07 -10.61
C ARG A 247 -3.73 -15.25 -9.47
N GLN A 248 -2.42 -15.33 -9.30
CA GLN A 248 -1.76 -14.58 -8.24
C GLN A 248 -1.79 -13.08 -8.54
N MET A 249 -2.04 -12.26 -7.53
CA MET A 249 -1.61 -10.86 -7.57
C MET A 249 -0.06 -10.80 -7.55
N PRO A 250 0.59 -9.68 -7.90
CA PRO A 250 2.05 -9.59 -7.87
C PRO A 250 2.63 -10.05 -6.53
N CYS A 251 3.26 -11.23 -6.53
CA CYS A 251 3.69 -11.91 -5.31
C CYS A 251 5.21 -11.88 -5.23
N LEU A 252 5.73 -11.33 -4.13
CA LEU A 252 7.13 -11.37 -3.76
C LEU A 252 7.29 -12.41 -2.64
N LYS A 253 8.17 -13.38 -2.86
CA LYS A 253 8.42 -14.47 -1.92
C LYS A 253 9.81 -14.36 -1.32
N PHE A 254 9.89 -14.50 0.00
CA PHE A 254 11.11 -14.30 0.77
C PHE A 254 11.50 -15.60 1.52
N PRO A 255 12.76 -16.07 1.42
CA PRO A 255 13.23 -17.24 2.15
C PRO A 255 13.51 -16.90 3.63
N VAL A 256 13.79 -17.91 4.47
CA VAL A 256 14.03 -17.74 5.92
C VAL A 256 15.13 -16.69 6.19
N GLY A 257 14.95 -15.84 7.21
CA GLY A 257 15.92 -14.83 7.63
C GLY A 257 15.93 -13.51 6.84
N VAL A 258 15.18 -13.41 5.74
CA VAL A 258 15.13 -12.22 4.87
C VAL A 258 13.90 -11.37 5.20
N ASN A 259 14.08 -10.08 5.53
CA ASN A 259 12.95 -9.15 5.64
C ASN A 259 12.48 -8.74 4.23
N GLY A 260 11.23 -8.34 4.08
CA GLY A 260 10.72 -7.83 2.82
C GLY A 260 11.20 -6.40 2.54
N PHE A 261 10.29 -5.43 2.62
CA PHE A 261 10.64 -4.03 2.49
C PHE A 261 11.19 -3.46 3.80
N VAL A 262 12.35 -2.81 3.72
CA VAL A 262 13.02 -2.14 4.83
C VAL A 262 13.03 -0.64 4.55
N LEU A 263 12.12 0.07 5.20
CA LEU A 263 12.10 1.53 5.20
C LEU A 263 13.35 2.02 5.92
N THR A 264 14.19 2.79 5.23
CA THR A 264 15.49 3.25 5.71
C THR A 264 15.42 4.76 5.89
N PRO A 265 15.28 5.27 7.14
CA PRO A 265 15.29 6.71 7.39
C PRO A 265 16.60 7.36 6.92
N VAL A 266 16.51 8.58 6.41
CA VAL A 266 17.66 9.34 5.90
C VAL A 266 17.69 10.76 6.46
N ALA A 267 18.89 11.36 6.50
CA ALA A 267 19.07 12.78 6.80
C ALA A 267 18.91 13.62 5.54
N ASP A 268 17.66 13.96 5.20
CA ASP A 268 17.33 14.69 3.97
C ASP A 268 16.65 16.03 4.23
N GLY A 269 17.10 16.74 5.27
CA GLY A 269 16.61 18.10 5.57
C GLY A 269 15.13 18.15 5.99
N TYR A 270 14.55 17.02 6.40
CA TYR A 270 13.22 16.98 7.00
C TYR A 270 13.14 17.96 8.19
N ARG A 271 11.93 18.43 8.52
CA ARG A 271 11.69 19.30 9.69
C ARG A 271 12.06 18.66 11.04
N PHE A 272 12.50 17.40 11.03
CA PHE A 272 12.82 16.56 12.17
C PHE A 272 14.14 15.77 11.97
N GLU A 273 15.04 16.29 11.13
CA GLU A 273 16.39 15.76 10.83
C GLU A 273 16.41 14.41 10.08
N TRP A 274 15.91 13.33 10.69
CA TRP A 274 15.94 11.97 10.12
C TRP A 274 14.54 11.37 9.95
N GLY A 275 14.24 10.85 8.77
CA GLY A 275 13.00 10.12 8.57
C GLY A 275 12.86 9.44 7.22
N ILE A 276 11.76 8.72 7.09
CA ILE A 276 11.26 8.16 5.85
C ILE A 276 9.77 8.52 5.76
N THR A 277 9.40 9.17 4.67
CA THR A 277 8.03 9.69 4.50
C THR A 277 7.47 9.39 3.12
N GLY A 278 6.15 9.47 2.97
CA GLY A 278 5.49 9.45 1.67
C GLY A 278 5.67 8.16 0.87
N VAL A 279 6.09 7.07 1.51
CA VAL A 279 6.22 5.76 0.85
C VAL A 279 4.82 5.16 0.71
N VAL A 280 4.45 4.81 -0.52
CA VAL A 280 3.20 4.09 -0.79
C VAL A 280 3.54 2.70 -1.29
N ILE A 281 3.00 1.67 -0.64
CA ILE A 281 3.11 0.28 -1.10
C ILE A 281 1.71 -0.26 -1.29
N ARG A 282 1.39 -0.70 -2.51
CA ARG A 282 0.04 -1.14 -2.82
C ARG A 282 -0.09 -2.25 -3.84
N ASP A 283 -1.22 -2.94 -3.78
CA ASP A 283 -1.67 -3.89 -4.81
C ASP A 283 -0.72 -5.07 -5.03
N ILE A 284 -0.04 -5.52 -3.97
CA ILE A 284 0.94 -6.61 -3.98
C ILE A 284 0.69 -7.61 -2.87
N MET A 285 1.30 -8.78 -3.02
CA MET A 285 1.37 -9.83 -2.03
C MET A 285 2.81 -10.06 -1.57
N LEU A 286 3.00 -10.19 -0.26
CA LEU A 286 4.26 -10.55 0.37
C LEU A 286 4.09 -11.90 1.05
N GLU A 287 4.95 -12.85 0.72
CA GLU A 287 4.92 -14.20 1.26
C GLU A 287 6.26 -14.57 1.88
N GLY A 288 6.24 -14.88 3.17
CA GLY A 288 7.39 -15.44 3.88
C GLY A 288 7.38 -16.97 3.87
N VAL A 289 8.01 -17.55 4.89
CA VAL A 289 8.20 -19.00 5.03
C VAL A 289 7.15 -19.63 5.94
N SER A 290 6.66 -20.81 5.54
CA SER A 290 5.61 -21.58 6.24
C SER A 290 5.75 -21.59 7.78
N THR A 291 4.60 -21.62 8.46
CA THR A 291 4.41 -21.64 9.92
C THR A 291 5.06 -22.82 10.66
N THR A 292 5.68 -23.77 9.95
CA THR A 292 6.40 -24.92 10.51
C THR A 292 7.91 -24.73 10.60
N SER A 293 8.42 -23.58 10.16
CA SER A 293 9.86 -23.26 10.15
C SER A 293 10.37 -22.80 11.52
N THR A 294 11.63 -23.12 11.84
CA THR A 294 12.38 -22.55 12.97
C THR A 294 13.11 -21.29 12.49
N GLY A 295 13.11 -20.21 13.28
CA GLY A 295 13.78 -18.93 12.92
C GLY A 295 12.86 -17.74 12.61
N TRP A 296 11.85 -17.50 13.46
CA TRP A 296 10.81 -16.46 13.35
C TRP A 296 11.35 -15.01 13.51
N GLY A 297 12.41 -14.61 12.80
CA GLY A 297 12.99 -13.26 12.89
C GLY A 297 12.52 -12.28 11.81
N GLN A 298 11.64 -12.70 10.89
CA GLN A 298 11.41 -11.99 9.64
C GLN A 298 10.17 -11.10 9.66
N TYR A 299 10.28 -9.97 8.96
CA TYR A 299 9.24 -8.95 8.83
C TYR A 299 8.94 -8.68 7.36
N ALA A 300 7.67 -8.64 6.96
CA ALA A 300 7.34 -8.35 5.55
C ALA A 300 7.60 -6.88 5.20
N ILE A 301 7.24 -5.98 6.11
CA ILE A 301 7.57 -4.55 6.04
C ILE A 301 8.09 -4.11 7.40
N THR A 302 9.27 -3.53 7.43
CA THR A 302 9.90 -3.01 8.65
C THR A 302 10.61 -1.69 8.40
N VAL A 303 11.07 -1.06 9.47
CA VAL A 303 12.02 0.04 9.44
C VAL A 303 13.40 -0.44 9.90
N ASP A 304 14.46 0.18 9.38
CA ASP A 304 15.82 -0.03 9.88
C ASP A 304 16.02 0.68 11.23
N GLU A 305 15.84 -0.07 12.33
CA GLU A 305 16.00 0.45 13.69
C GLU A 305 17.42 0.88 14.07
N THR A 306 18.42 0.52 13.26
CA THR A 306 19.83 0.86 13.53
C THR A 306 20.17 2.30 13.13
N VAL A 307 19.38 2.90 12.24
CA VAL A 307 19.59 4.27 11.76
C VAL A 307 19.51 5.26 12.92
N HIS A 308 20.52 6.11 13.02
CA HIS A 308 20.57 7.24 13.95
C HIS A 308 20.23 6.85 15.41
N GLY A 309 20.70 5.67 15.86
CA GLY A 309 20.45 5.18 17.22
C GLY A 309 18.97 4.96 17.54
N GLY A 310 18.13 4.76 16.51
CA GLY A 310 16.69 4.61 16.64
C GLY A 310 15.90 5.92 16.74
N VAL A 311 16.56 7.09 16.60
CA VAL A 311 15.91 8.40 16.65
C VAL A 311 15.62 8.87 15.23
N TYR A 312 14.45 8.49 14.72
CA TYR A 312 13.96 8.83 13.39
C TYR A 312 12.43 8.86 13.36
N HIS A 313 11.88 9.26 12.22
CA HIS A 313 10.45 9.37 11.97
C HIS A 313 10.01 8.48 10.79
N VAL A 314 8.92 7.73 10.95
CA VAL A 314 8.21 7.02 9.87
C VAL A 314 6.82 7.65 9.75
N ARG A 315 6.58 8.41 8.68
CA ARG A 315 5.39 9.27 8.57
C ARG A 315 4.79 9.32 7.18
N GLU A 316 3.48 9.55 7.09
CA GLU A 316 2.81 9.78 5.80
C GLU A 316 2.98 8.62 4.81
N CYS A 317 3.31 7.43 5.32
CA CYS A 317 3.34 6.23 4.52
C CYS A 317 1.93 5.65 4.37
N SER A 318 1.64 5.07 3.21
CA SER A 318 0.36 4.44 2.91
C SER A 318 0.56 2.99 2.47
N PHE A 319 -0.23 2.09 3.05
CA PHE A 319 -0.26 0.67 2.70
C PHE A 319 -1.66 0.30 2.24
N GLU A 320 -1.81 -0.02 0.95
CA GLU A 320 -3.13 -0.14 0.30
C GLU A 320 -3.26 -1.49 -0.40
N ASN A 321 -4.26 -2.30 -0.02
CA ASN A 321 -4.48 -3.62 -0.63
C ASN A 321 -3.21 -4.51 -0.63
N VAL A 322 -2.44 -4.46 0.47
CA VAL A 322 -1.23 -5.28 0.66
C VAL A 322 -1.58 -6.55 1.41
N HIS A 323 -1.28 -7.70 0.82
CA HIS A 323 -1.62 -9.01 1.39
C HIS A 323 -0.34 -9.68 1.87
N ILE A 324 -0.33 -10.10 3.13
CA ILE A 324 0.89 -10.54 3.80
C ILE A 324 0.62 -11.88 4.47
N ARG A 325 1.50 -12.85 4.28
CA ARG A 325 1.41 -14.13 4.99
C ARG A 325 2.76 -14.73 5.34
N TYR A 326 2.76 -15.55 6.39
CA TYR A 326 3.90 -16.38 6.79
C TYR A 326 5.15 -15.58 7.22
N PHE A 327 4.95 -14.50 7.99
CA PHE A 327 6.02 -13.73 8.62
C PHE A 327 5.89 -13.75 10.14
N ASN A 328 6.98 -13.52 10.87
CA ASN A 328 6.86 -13.28 12.31
C ASN A 328 6.10 -11.99 12.59
N HIS A 329 6.38 -10.93 11.82
CA HIS A 329 5.52 -9.76 11.77
C HIS A 329 5.14 -9.46 10.33
N GLY A 330 3.85 -9.27 10.04
CA GLY A 330 3.44 -8.78 8.74
C GLY A 330 4.01 -7.38 8.49
N ILE A 331 3.59 -6.41 9.31
CA ILE A 331 4.18 -5.07 9.34
C ILE A 331 4.71 -4.79 10.74
N ARG A 332 5.97 -4.37 10.85
CA ARG A 332 6.61 -3.99 12.11
C ARG A 332 7.29 -2.64 11.99
N LEU A 333 6.60 -1.57 12.38
CA LEU A 333 7.14 -0.22 12.38
C LEU A 333 7.45 0.20 13.81
N MET A 334 8.72 0.48 14.09
CA MET A 334 9.20 0.80 15.43
C MET A 334 9.82 2.20 15.44
N GLY A 335 9.78 2.92 16.56
CA GLY A 335 10.35 4.27 16.69
C GLY A 335 9.27 5.36 16.74
N THR A 336 9.49 6.50 16.09
CA THR A 336 8.46 7.56 16.00
C THR A 336 7.61 7.36 14.75
N VAL A 337 6.48 6.68 14.90
CA VAL A 337 5.65 6.19 13.78
C VAL A 337 4.29 6.87 13.80
N TYR A 338 4.05 7.77 12.83
CA TYR A 338 2.87 8.63 12.90
C TYR A 338 2.32 9.13 11.57
N LEU A 339 1.00 9.35 11.50
CA LEU A 339 0.29 9.77 10.29
C LEU A 339 0.41 8.80 9.12
N ASN A 340 0.40 7.51 9.41
CA ASN A 340 0.39 6.47 8.39
C ASN A 340 -1.03 5.95 8.18
N ASN A 341 -1.32 5.53 6.95
CA ASN A 341 -2.63 4.99 6.58
C ASN A 341 -2.51 3.54 6.10
N PHE A 342 -3.49 2.73 6.48
CA PHE A 342 -3.58 1.32 6.14
C PHE A 342 -5.00 1.05 5.62
N TYR A 343 -5.10 0.67 4.35
CA TYR A 343 -6.37 0.45 3.67
C TYR A 343 -6.39 -0.96 3.09
N GLY A 344 -7.31 -1.82 3.56
CA GLY A 344 -7.42 -3.18 3.02
C GLY A 344 -6.14 -4.02 3.18
N VAL A 345 -5.33 -3.74 4.20
CA VAL A 345 -4.16 -4.55 4.53
C VAL A 345 -4.62 -5.87 5.13
N ARG A 346 -4.09 -6.99 4.62
CA ARG A 346 -4.44 -8.32 5.09
C ARG A 346 -3.21 -9.03 5.63
N THR A 347 -3.28 -9.57 6.84
CA THR A 347 -2.22 -10.41 7.41
C THR A 347 -2.78 -11.76 7.83
N LEU A 348 -2.22 -12.83 7.28
CA LEU A 348 -2.65 -14.20 7.52
C LEU A 348 -1.48 -15.09 7.96
N TRP A 349 -1.69 -15.91 8.99
CA TRP A 349 -0.68 -16.85 9.49
C TRP A 349 0.65 -16.19 9.86
N CYS A 350 0.61 -14.96 10.37
CA CYS A 350 1.77 -14.30 10.95
C CYS A 350 1.88 -14.55 12.46
N GLY A 351 3.07 -14.37 13.02
CA GLY A 351 3.22 -14.28 14.49
C GLY A 351 2.39 -13.12 15.03
N THR A 352 2.71 -11.91 14.59
CA THR A 352 1.87 -10.72 14.73
C THR A 352 1.49 -10.18 13.36
N GLY A 353 0.22 -9.86 13.11
CA GLY A 353 -0.18 -9.22 11.86
C GLY A 353 0.50 -7.86 11.69
N VAL A 354 0.16 -6.90 12.55
CA VAL A 354 0.77 -5.56 12.56
C VAL A 354 1.26 -5.20 13.96
N ARG A 355 2.48 -4.68 14.06
CA ARG A 355 3.02 -4.08 15.28
C ARG A 355 3.54 -2.68 15.00
N ILE A 356 2.99 -1.70 15.70
CA ILE A 356 3.50 -0.33 15.72
C ILE A 356 3.77 0.08 17.16
N ASP A 357 5.02 0.38 17.48
CA ASP A 357 5.44 0.64 18.85
C ASP A 357 6.69 1.54 18.90
N ARG A 358 7.06 2.00 20.09
CA ARG A 358 8.38 2.62 20.29
C ARG A 358 9.48 1.58 20.05
N ASN A 359 10.67 2.03 19.67
CA ASN A 359 11.77 1.11 19.37
C ASN A 359 12.30 0.38 20.62
N THR A 360 13.19 -0.59 20.39
CA THR A 360 13.78 -1.41 21.47
C THR A 360 14.66 -0.61 22.44
N ALA A 361 15.20 0.54 22.03
CA ALA A 361 15.92 1.48 22.89
C ALA A 361 14.99 2.34 23.77
N GLY A 362 13.67 2.22 23.60
CA GLY A 362 12.67 2.99 24.33
C GLY A 362 12.37 4.37 23.73
N ASN A 363 12.91 4.69 22.55
CA ASN A 363 12.70 5.96 21.85
C ASN A 363 11.49 5.92 20.91
N GLY A 364 10.84 7.07 20.77
CA GLY A 364 9.72 7.28 19.87
C GLY A 364 8.35 7.06 20.50
N TYR A 365 7.32 7.17 19.67
CA TYR A 365 5.91 7.02 20.02
C TYR A 365 5.12 6.62 18.77
N SER A 366 3.91 6.09 18.96
CA SER A 366 2.98 5.77 17.88
C SER A 366 1.80 6.74 17.90
N ASP A 367 1.51 7.42 16.80
CA ASP A 367 0.42 8.42 16.76
C ASP A 367 -0.26 8.48 15.38
N GLN A 368 -1.54 8.83 15.33
CA GLN A 368 -2.31 9.03 14.10
C GLN A 368 -2.17 7.91 13.05
N ASN A 369 -2.06 6.64 13.48
CA ASN A 369 -2.08 5.49 12.55
C ASN A 369 -3.53 5.03 12.36
N ARG A 370 -3.94 4.90 11.09
CA ARG A 370 -5.35 4.68 10.74
C ARG A 370 -5.53 3.43 9.88
N PHE A 371 -6.38 2.54 10.35
CA PHE A 371 -6.68 1.26 9.72
C PHE A 371 -8.15 1.23 9.29
N PHE A 372 -8.38 1.00 8.00
CA PHE A 372 -9.72 0.96 7.40
C PHE A 372 -9.88 -0.29 6.55
N GLY A 373 -10.88 -1.11 6.88
CA GLY A 373 -11.21 -2.31 6.10
C GLY A 373 -10.09 -3.36 6.06
N CYS A 374 -9.21 -3.39 7.07
CA CYS A 374 -8.10 -4.34 7.15
C CYS A 374 -8.54 -5.69 7.72
N GLU A 375 -7.76 -6.73 7.48
CA GLU A 375 -8.01 -8.09 7.97
C GLU A 375 -6.78 -8.63 8.71
N PHE A 376 -6.94 -8.98 9.98
CA PHE A 376 -5.92 -9.59 10.83
C PHE A 376 -6.42 -10.96 11.28
N VAL A 377 -6.20 -11.96 10.43
CA VAL A 377 -6.83 -13.29 10.53
C VAL A 377 -5.81 -14.40 10.72
N LEU A 378 -6.08 -15.38 11.57
CA LEU A 378 -5.23 -16.57 11.77
C LEU A 378 -3.79 -16.26 12.20
N ASN A 379 -3.54 -15.12 12.84
CA ASN A 379 -2.23 -14.79 13.40
C ASN A 379 -2.10 -15.36 14.82
N GLN A 380 -0.92 -15.28 15.45
CA GLN A 380 -0.90 -15.45 16.92
C GLN A 380 -1.51 -14.23 17.58
N THR A 381 -1.05 -13.03 17.21
CA THR A 381 -1.65 -11.75 17.59
C THR A 381 -2.06 -10.96 16.35
N GLY A 382 -3.29 -10.47 16.27
CA GLY A 382 -3.75 -9.74 15.08
C GLY A 382 -3.02 -8.40 14.92
N ILE A 383 -3.20 -7.48 15.87
CA ILE A 383 -2.62 -6.14 15.82
C ILE A 383 -2.16 -5.67 17.20
N ILE A 384 -1.01 -5.00 17.25
CA ILE A 384 -0.43 -4.40 18.46
C ILE A 384 -0.08 -2.94 18.18
N LEU A 385 -0.72 -2.01 18.89
CA LEU A 385 -0.41 -0.58 18.82
C LEU A 385 -0.02 -0.06 20.21
N SER A 386 1.26 0.33 20.34
CA SER A 386 1.85 0.92 21.55
C SER A 386 1.67 0.08 22.83
N ALA A 387 2.01 -1.22 22.77
CA ALA A 387 1.84 -2.12 23.92
C ALA A 387 2.66 -1.71 25.15
N VAL A 388 3.81 -1.04 24.96
CA VAL A 388 4.74 -0.68 26.04
C VAL A 388 4.67 0.80 26.48
N GLY A 389 3.69 1.57 26.00
CA GLY A 389 3.34 2.89 26.53
C GLY A 389 3.52 4.08 25.58
N HIS A 390 2.68 5.09 25.84
CA HIS A 390 2.49 6.41 25.19
C HIS A 390 2.30 6.34 23.66
N ALA A 391 1.04 6.27 23.25
CA ALA A 391 0.63 6.52 21.88
C ALA A 391 -0.32 7.71 21.84
N GLY A 392 -0.28 8.44 20.74
CA GLY A 392 -1.35 9.37 20.41
C GLY A 392 -2.58 8.63 19.87
N SER A 393 -3.22 9.19 18.85
CA SER A 393 -4.48 8.72 18.29
C SER A 393 -4.33 7.46 17.43
N GLN A 394 -5.14 6.44 17.68
CA GLN A 394 -5.18 5.20 16.91
C GLN A 394 -6.61 4.98 16.40
N THR A 395 -6.75 4.67 15.12
CA THR A 395 -8.07 4.47 14.47
C THR A 395 -8.13 3.10 13.82
N ILE A 396 -9.12 2.29 14.19
CA ILE A 396 -9.35 0.95 13.65
C ILE A 396 -10.84 0.81 13.35
N HIS A 397 -11.19 0.98 12.07
CA HIS A 397 -12.57 1.07 11.62
C HIS A 397 -12.89 0.04 10.54
N GLY A 398 -13.99 -0.69 10.71
CA GLY A 398 -14.48 -1.63 9.69
C GLY A 398 -13.53 -2.80 9.41
N CYS A 399 -12.65 -3.14 10.36
CA CYS A 399 -11.67 -4.21 10.20
C CYS A 399 -12.21 -5.56 10.70
N THR A 400 -11.62 -6.64 10.20
CA THR A 400 -11.87 -8.01 10.68
C THR A 400 -10.66 -8.51 11.47
N ILE A 401 -10.89 -8.95 12.70
CA ILE A 401 -9.86 -9.46 13.61
C ILE A 401 -10.30 -10.83 14.09
N SER A 402 -9.85 -11.88 13.41
CA SER A 402 -10.46 -13.21 13.54
C SER A 402 -9.47 -14.35 13.75
N GLU A 403 -9.89 -15.36 14.49
CA GLU A 403 -9.21 -16.66 14.61
C GLU A 403 -7.74 -16.57 15.04
N ASN A 404 -7.37 -15.52 15.79
CA ASN A 404 -6.00 -15.38 16.27
C ASN A 404 -5.77 -16.31 17.47
N THR A 405 -4.59 -16.95 17.56
CA THR A 405 -4.35 -18.02 18.55
C THR A 405 -3.95 -17.52 19.94
N VAL A 406 -3.65 -16.22 20.10
CA VAL A 406 -3.30 -15.59 21.38
C VAL A 406 -4.21 -14.41 21.68
N GLN A 407 -4.20 -13.35 20.86
CA GLN A 407 -5.04 -12.16 21.05
C GLN A 407 -5.42 -11.53 19.70
N GLY A 408 -6.60 -10.90 19.63
CA GLY A 408 -7.02 -10.16 18.44
C GLY A 408 -6.29 -8.82 18.32
N ALA A 409 -6.64 -7.85 19.17
CA ALA A 409 -6.04 -6.52 19.17
C ALA A 409 -5.46 -6.16 20.55
N VAL A 410 -4.29 -5.53 20.57
CA VAL A 410 -3.60 -5.09 21.78
C VAL A 410 -3.30 -3.60 21.69
N PHE A 411 -3.77 -2.86 22.67
CA PHE A 411 -3.56 -1.42 22.78
C PHE A 411 -2.89 -1.06 24.10
N GLY A 412 -2.00 -0.06 24.06
CA GLY A 412 -1.46 0.55 25.26
C GLY A 412 -2.54 1.25 26.09
N TYR A 413 -2.30 1.38 27.40
CA TYR A 413 -3.24 2.08 28.29
C TYR A 413 -3.36 3.59 28.01
N ASN A 414 -2.29 4.23 27.54
CA ASN A 414 -2.28 5.67 27.28
C ASN A 414 -2.31 5.95 25.78
N VAL A 415 -3.41 5.55 25.14
CA VAL A 415 -3.71 5.82 23.72
C VAL A 415 -5.05 6.50 23.59
N THR A 416 -5.20 7.40 22.62
CA THR A 416 -6.52 7.84 22.17
C THR A 416 -6.99 6.81 21.15
N LEU A 417 -8.09 6.10 21.40
CA LEU A 417 -8.51 4.97 20.57
C LEU A 417 -9.90 5.19 20.01
N SER A 418 -10.05 5.03 18.69
CA SER A 418 -11.34 4.85 18.04
C SER A 418 -11.39 3.46 17.41
N PHE A 419 -12.08 2.54 18.08
CA PHE A 419 -12.26 1.15 17.66
C PHE A 419 -13.74 0.93 17.33
N VAL A 420 -14.10 1.07 16.05
CA VAL A 420 -15.50 1.22 15.62
C VAL A 420 -15.86 0.32 14.45
N GLY A 421 -17.03 -0.34 14.52
CA GLY A 421 -17.59 -1.08 13.39
C GLY A 421 -16.76 -2.30 12.96
N ASN A 422 -15.94 -2.86 13.86
CA ASN A 422 -15.10 -4.01 13.55
C ASN A 422 -15.82 -5.33 13.81
N THR A 423 -15.43 -6.37 13.08
CA THR A 423 -15.75 -7.77 13.41
C THR A 423 -14.58 -8.37 14.18
N VAL A 424 -14.82 -8.81 15.41
CA VAL A 424 -13.81 -9.43 16.27
C VAL A 424 -14.28 -10.82 16.64
N GLU A 425 -13.65 -11.85 16.09
CA GLU A 425 -14.21 -13.20 16.09
C GLU A 425 -13.22 -14.29 16.53
N ASN A 426 -13.68 -15.24 17.34
CA ASN A 426 -12.96 -16.48 17.65
C ASN A 426 -11.52 -16.28 18.16
N ASN A 427 -11.28 -15.22 18.93
CA ASN A 427 -9.99 -15.00 19.59
C ASN A 427 -10.08 -15.45 21.07
N PRO A 428 -8.98 -15.95 21.67
CA PRO A 428 -8.91 -16.13 23.12
C PRO A 428 -9.16 -14.82 23.88
N VAL A 429 -8.66 -13.71 23.34
CA VAL A 429 -9.02 -12.35 23.79
C VAL A 429 -9.25 -11.50 22.56
N GLY A 430 -10.44 -10.91 22.42
CA GLY A 430 -10.78 -10.06 21.27
C GLY A 430 -9.97 -8.77 21.25
N LEU A 431 -10.11 -7.96 22.29
CA LEU A 431 -9.38 -6.71 22.48
C LEU A 431 -8.76 -6.68 23.88
N SER A 432 -7.49 -6.29 23.98
CA SER A 432 -6.81 -6.05 25.25
C SER A 432 -6.28 -4.62 25.35
N ILE A 433 -6.51 -4.01 26.52
CA ILE A 433 -5.86 -2.76 26.92
C ILE A 433 -4.98 -3.08 28.12
N THR A 434 -3.67 -2.89 27.94
CA THR A 434 -2.67 -3.31 28.93
C THR A 434 -1.99 -2.10 29.55
N ILE A 435 -1.98 -2.06 30.89
CA ILE A 435 -1.12 -1.19 31.70
C ILE A 435 0.12 -2.02 32.10
N PRO A 436 1.30 -1.74 31.51
CA PRO A 436 2.53 -2.47 31.82
C PRO A 436 2.92 -2.36 33.30
N SER A 437 3.61 -3.38 33.81
CA SER A 437 4.12 -3.44 35.19
C SER A 437 5.06 -2.30 35.58
N THR A 438 5.70 -1.69 34.58
CA THR A 438 6.61 -0.57 34.74
C THR A 438 5.90 0.77 34.97
N VAL A 439 4.57 0.82 34.79
CA VAL A 439 3.78 2.05 34.93
C VAL A 439 3.34 2.22 36.38
N THR A 440 3.95 3.19 37.06
CA THR A 440 3.63 3.52 38.47
C THR A 440 2.42 4.44 38.61
N ASN A 441 2.16 5.30 37.61
CA ASN A 441 0.94 6.11 37.52
C ASN A 441 0.11 5.68 36.29
N PRO A 442 -0.97 4.91 36.49
CA PRO A 442 -1.80 4.41 35.40
C PRO A 442 -2.88 5.38 34.92
N ALA A 443 -2.95 6.60 35.47
CA ALA A 443 -3.88 7.62 34.99
C ALA A 443 -3.67 7.87 33.49
N SER A 444 -4.73 7.74 32.70
CA SER A 444 -4.70 8.04 31.28
C SER A 444 -5.45 9.35 31.01
N GLU A 445 -4.80 10.24 30.26
CA GLU A 445 -5.43 11.47 29.75
C GLU A 445 -6.17 11.21 28.42
N CYS A 446 -5.90 10.08 27.78
CA CYS A 446 -6.42 9.76 26.47
C CYS A 446 -7.77 9.04 26.54
N ALA A 447 -8.71 9.41 25.68
CA ALA A 447 -10.01 8.76 25.59
C ALA A 447 -9.98 7.53 24.67
N LYS A 448 -10.62 6.44 25.10
CA LYS A 448 -10.83 5.25 24.27
C LYS A 448 -12.31 5.01 24.04
N THR A 449 -12.69 4.79 22.79
CA THR A 449 -14.05 4.47 22.38
C THR A 449 -14.06 3.13 21.65
N ILE A 450 -14.80 2.17 22.21
CA ILE A 450 -15.08 0.86 21.62
C ILE A 450 -16.57 0.84 21.33
N SER A 451 -16.96 1.11 20.07
CA SER A 451 -18.35 1.34 19.72
C SER A 451 -18.80 0.62 18.45
N GLY A 452 -20.02 0.07 18.46
CA GLY A 452 -20.62 -0.51 17.27
C GLY A 452 -19.89 -1.74 16.70
N ASN A 453 -19.08 -2.44 17.50
CA ASN A 453 -18.35 -3.63 17.05
C ASN A 453 -19.20 -4.89 17.22
N TRP A 454 -18.88 -5.89 16.41
CA TRP A 454 -19.45 -7.23 16.53
C TRP A 454 -18.41 -8.20 17.07
N PHE A 455 -18.57 -8.60 18.33
CA PHE A 455 -17.76 -9.61 18.98
C PHE A 455 -18.45 -10.97 18.87
N LEU A 456 -17.81 -11.95 18.23
CA LEU A 456 -18.40 -13.27 18.00
C LEU A 456 -17.51 -14.38 18.55
N VAL A 457 -18.06 -15.26 19.38
CA VAL A 457 -17.43 -16.50 19.91
C VAL A 457 -16.04 -16.33 20.55
N ASN A 458 -15.63 -15.11 20.94
CA ASN A 458 -14.39 -14.87 21.66
C ASN A 458 -14.46 -15.52 23.06
N GLN A 459 -13.33 -15.97 23.59
CA GLN A 459 -13.29 -16.46 24.98
C GLN A 459 -13.49 -15.31 25.97
N VAL A 460 -12.75 -14.21 25.76
CA VAL A 460 -12.95 -12.92 26.42
C VAL A 460 -13.10 -11.86 25.33
N ALA A 461 -14.15 -11.04 25.36
CA ALA A 461 -14.34 -10.03 24.32
C ALA A 461 -13.41 -8.82 24.54
N ILE A 462 -13.45 -8.22 25.73
CA ILE A 462 -12.63 -7.07 26.11
C ILE A 462 -11.91 -7.37 27.42
N LEU A 463 -10.59 -7.22 27.41
CA LEU A 463 -9.72 -7.36 28.58
C LEU A 463 -9.06 -6.03 28.91
N VAL A 464 -9.23 -5.54 30.14
CA VAL A 464 -8.43 -4.44 30.70
C VAL A 464 -7.58 -5.02 31.82
N THR A 465 -6.27 -4.92 31.69
CA THR A 465 -5.33 -5.52 32.65
C THR A 465 -4.32 -4.51 33.17
N LYS A 466 -4.08 -4.55 34.47
CA LYS A 466 -2.99 -3.85 35.13
C LYS A 466 -2.06 -4.83 35.83
N SER A 467 -0.77 -4.72 35.54
CA SER A 467 0.25 -5.59 36.10
C SER A 467 0.92 -4.91 37.30
N THR A 468 0.92 -5.57 38.46
CA THR A 468 1.96 -5.49 39.51
C THR A 468 2.16 -4.23 40.39
N THR A 469 1.24 -3.27 40.49
CA THR A 469 1.29 -2.27 41.58
C THR A 469 -0.08 -1.92 42.12
N VAL A 470 -0.34 -2.25 43.38
CA VAL A 470 -1.58 -1.91 44.10
C VAL A 470 -1.63 -0.40 44.34
N LEU A 471 -2.73 0.24 43.94
CA LEU A 471 -3.02 1.62 44.32
C LEU A 471 -4.13 1.65 45.37
N SER A 472 -3.97 2.51 46.38
CA SER A 472 -4.95 2.66 47.46
C SER A 472 -6.22 3.43 47.05
N GLY A 473 -6.27 3.96 45.83
CA GLY A 473 -7.41 4.65 45.23
C GLY A 473 -7.49 4.44 43.72
N GLY A 474 -8.68 4.66 43.14
CA GLY A 474 -8.90 4.60 41.69
C GLY A 474 -8.18 5.70 40.93
N PHE A 475 -8.09 5.54 39.61
CA PHE A 475 -7.44 6.50 38.72
C PHE A 475 -8.30 6.87 37.52
N ALA A 476 -7.99 8.00 36.88
CA ALA A 476 -8.65 8.42 35.65
C ALA A 476 -8.33 7.44 34.51
N PHE A 477 -9.37 6.83 33.95
CA PHE A 477 -9.23 5.90 32.84
C PHE A 477 -10.40 6.05 31.87
N PRO A 478 -10.36 7.06 30.98
CA PRO A 478 -11.48 7.35 30.09
C PRO A 478 -11.63 6.27 29.01
N LEU A 479 -12.59 5.39 29.20
CA LEU A 479 -12.91 4.28 28.31
C LEU A 479 -14.43 4.15 28.20
N LEU A 480 -14.95 4.37 27.01
CA LEU A 480 -16.36 4.20 26.67
C LEU A 480 -16.53 2.93 25.84
N ILE A 481 -17.38 2.03 26.34
CA ILE A 481 -17.80 0.81 25.64
C ILE A 481 -19.31 0.89 25.45
N GLU A 482 -19.77 1.02 24.20
CA GLU A 482 -21.19 1.26 23.89
C GLU A 482 -21.62 0.65 22.56
N GLY A 483 -22.91 0.33 22.42
CA GLY A 483 -23.50 -0.12 21.15
C GLY A 483 -22.84 -1.36 20.52
N ASN A 484 -22.08 -2.16 21.28
CA ASN A 484 -21.44 -3.37 20.76
C ASN A 484 -22.39 -4.57 20.88
N SER A 485 -22.24 -5.52 19.97
CA SER A 485 -22.95 -6.80 19.98
C SER A 485 -22.00 -7.92 20.38
N PHE A 486 -22.23 -8.52 21.55
CA PHE A 486 -21.43 -9.62 22.09
C PHE A 486 -22.17 -10.94 21.90
N ASN A 487 -21.93 -11.61 20.78
CA ASN A 487 -22.61 -12.85 20.43
C ASN A 487 -21.74 -14.06 20.85
N GLN A 488 -22.28 -14.90 21.72
CA GLN A 488 -21.67 -16.16 22.16
C GLN A 488 -20.26 -15.99 22.79
N THR A 489 -20.00 -14.84 23.42
CA THR A 489 -18.77 -14.68 24.21
C THR A 489 -18.77 -15.68 25.36
N VAL A 490 -17.72 -16.49 25.43
CA VAL A 490 -17.71 -17.73 26.24
C VAL A 490 -17.55 -17.44 27.73
N ASN A 491 -16.53 -16.69 28.11
CA ASN A 491 -16.25 -16.37 29.52
C ASN A 491 -16.87 -15.03 29.89
N GLU A 492 -16.15 -13.94 29.62
CA GLU A 492 -16.49 -12.58 30.05
C GLU A 492 -16.55 -11.66 28.83
N VAL A 493 -17.58 -10.82 28.78
CA VAL A 493 -17.67 -9.71 27.82
C VAL A 493 -16.68 -8.62 28.22
N LEU A 494 -16.68 -8.24 29.49
CA LEU A 494 -15.72 -7.31 30.05
C LEU A 494 -14.96 -8.00 31.18
N LYS A 495 -13.68 -8.28 30.95
CA LYS A 495 -12.75 -8.80 31.95
C LYS A 495 -11.83 -7.69 32.44
N VAL A 496 -11.77 -7.50 33.75
CA VAL A 496 -10.85 -6.57 34.39
C VAL A 496 -9.93 -7.34 35.33
N VAL A 497 -8.62 -7.12 35.20
CA VAL A 497 -7.60 -7.76 36.04
C VAL A 497 -6.79 -6.65 36.72
N ALA A 498 -6.86 -6.58 38.06
CA ALA A 498 -6.18 -5.59 38.90
C ALA A 498 -5.40 -6.26 40.07
N PRO A 499 -4.23 -5.73 40.47
CA PRO A 499 -3.32 -6.36 41.45
C PRO A 499 -3.81 -6.47 42.91
N SER A 500 -4.88 -5.79 43.34
CA SER A 500 -5.72 -6.21 44.48
C SER A 500 -6.95 -5.30 44.65
N GLY A 501 -8.15 -5.87 44.55
CA GLY A 501 -9.42 -5.17 44.83
C GLY A 501 -9.97 -4.30 43.67
N ALA A 502 -11.29 -4.05 43.71
CA ALA A 502 -12.02 -3.37 42.64
C ALA A 502 -11.80 -1.84 42.55
N GLY A 503 -11.05 -1.26 43.49
CA GLY A 503 -10.91 0.20 43.62
C GLY A 503 -10.08 0.87 42.52
N GLU A 504 -9.27 0.12 41.77
CA GLU A 504 -8.34 0.72 40.80
C GLU A 504 -9.05 1.27 39.54
N PHE A 505 -10.09 0.58 39.07
CA PHE A 505 -10.85 0.95 37.88
C PHE A 505 -12.22 1.58 38.22
N ASP A 506 -12.39 2.07 39.45
CA ASP A 506 -13.60 2.70 39.99
C ASP A 506 -13.74 4.17 39.56
N SER A 507 -13.79 4.44 38.25
CA SER A 507 -13.92 5.79 37.71
C SER A 507 -15.17 5.96 36.87
N ARG A 508 -15.85 7.11 37.03
CA ARG A 508 -16.96 7.56 36.16
C ARG A 508 -16.57 7.70 34.69
N GLN A 509 -15.29 7.64 34.36
CA GLN A 509 -14.78 7.73 33.00
C GLN A 509 -14.62 6.37 32.34
N PHE A 510 -14.64 5.27 33.10
CA PHE A 510 -14.72 3.92 32.54
C PHE A 510 -16.20 3.50 32.52
N ILE A 511 -16.82 3.69 31.36
CA ILE A 511 -18.25 3.54 31.12
C ILE A 511 -18.48 2.27 30.28
N PHE A 512 -19.27 1.35 30.83
CA PHE A 512 -19.88 0.26 30.07
C PHE A 512 -21.36 0.57 29.93
N SER A 513 -21.78 1.07 28.77
CA SER A 513 -23.14 1.54 28.52
C SER A 513 -24.15 0.40 28.48
N SER A 514 -25.40 0.69 28.86
CA SER A 514 -26.55 -0.22 28.69
C SER A 514 -26.91 -0.50 27.22
N SER A 515 -26.37 0.28 26.28
CA SER A 515 -26.56 0.10 24.83
C SER A 515 -25.83 -1.13 24.26
N ASN A 516 -24.92 -1.75 25.03
CA ASN A 516 -24.30 -3.01 24.65
C ASN A 516 -25.31 -4.16 24.72
N SER A 517 -25.13 -5.17 23.88
CA SER A 517 -26.05 -6.31 23.82
C SER A 517 -25.29 -7.64 23.87
N TYR A 518 -25.96 -8.68 24.37
CA TYR A 518 -25.43 -10.02 24.50
C TYR A 518 -26.46 -11.06 24.03
N SER A 519 -25.98 -12.12 23.39
CA SER A 519 -26.76 -13.32 23.09
C SER A 519 -25.94 -14.57 23.35
N ALA A 520 -26.50 -15.55 24.08
CA ALA A 520 -25.90 -16.87 24.21
C ALA A 520 -26.23 -17.74 22.99
N THR A 521 -25.63 -18.93 22.91
CA THR A 521 -25.87 -19.87 21.81
C THR A 521 -27.35 -20.29 21.77
N GLY A 522 -28.03 -20.00 20.67
CA GLY A 522 -29.45 -20.32 20.48
C GLY A 522 -30.43 -19.38 21.19
N GLU A 523 -29.95 -18.30 21.81
CA GLU A 523 -30.79 -17.32 22.50
C GLU A 523 -31.00 -16.04 21.66
N THR A 524 -32.01 -15.26 22.03
CA THR A 524 -32.28 -13.95 21.42
C THR A 524 -31.37 -12.88 22.04
N LEU A 525 -31.14 -11.80 21.28
CA LEU A 525 -30.33 -10.67 21.71
C LEU A 525 -30.99 -9.95 22.91
N GLY A 526 -30.21 -9.67 23.95
CA GLY A 526 -30.67 -9.01 25.17
C GLY A 526 -29.59 -8.19 25.86
N PRO A 527 -29.85 -7.70 27.09
CA PRO A 527 -28.86 -6.97 27.87
C PRO A 527 -27.69 -7.87 28.29
N VAL A 528 -26.51 -7.28 28.49
CA VAL A 528 -25.34 -8.01 28.98
C VAL A 528 -25.58 -8.43 30.44
N PRO A 529 -25.52 -9.73 30.78
CA PRO A 529 -25.70 -10.19 32.16
C PRO A 529 -24.53 -9.76 33.05
N ASP A 530 -24.80 -9.45 34.32
CA ASP A 530 -23.75 -9.14 35.31
C ASP A 530 -22.70 -10.26 35.44
N SER A 531 -23.09 -11.52 35.21
CA SER A 531 -22.17 -12.67 35.21
C SER A 531 -21.14 -12.66 34.07
N LYS A 532 -21.35 -11.83 33.03
CA LYS A 532 -20.43 -11.62 31.92
C LYS A 532 -19.52 -10.40 32.11
N ILE A 533 -19.65 -9.71 33.24
CA ILE A 533 -18.86 -8.55 33.62
C ILE A 533 -18.03 -8.93 34.84
N SER A 534 -16.74 -8.63 34.81
CA SER A 534 -15.85 -8.96 35.92
C SER A 534 -16.26 -8.23 37.21
N SER A 535 -16.35 -8.96 38.32
CA SER A 535 -16.60 -8.40 39.65
C SER A 535 -15.46 -7.54 40.18
N ALA A 536 -14.28 -7.58 39.56
CA ALA A 536 -13.15 -6.72 39.85
C ALA A 536 -13.31 -5.30 39.28
N TRP A 537 -14.36 -5.05 38.50
CA TRP A 537 -14.66 -3.73 37.92
C TRP A 537 -15.71 -3.00 38.76
N ALA A 538 -15.41 -1.77 39.13
CA ALA A 538 -16.31 -0.88 39.88
C ALA A 538 -16.63 0.43 39.13
N GLY A 539 -16.37 0.49 37.80
CA GLY A 539 -16.67 1.67 36.99
C GLY A 539 -18.17 1.90 36.75
N TYR A 540 -18.50 2.85 35.87
CA TYR A 540 -19.89 3.17 35.55
C TYR A 540 -20.53 2.04 34.74
N ASN A 541 -21.46 1.31 35.36
CA ASN A 541 -22.26 0.28 34.71
C ASN A 541 -23.61 0.88 34.29
N GLY A 542 -23.79 1.12 33.00
CA GLY A 542 -25.00 1.69 32.44
C GLY A 542 -26.24 0.84 32.72
N PHE A 543 -26.11 -0.48 32.89
CA PHE A 543 -27.26 -1.31 33.29
C PHE A 543 -27.73 -1.02 34.72
N HIS A 544 -26.87 -0.46 35.58
CA HIS A 544 -27.21 -0.10 36.96
C HIS A 544 -27.45 1.40 37.15
N GLU A 545 -26.99 2.23 36.20
CA GLU A 545 -26.90 3.68 36.35
C GLU A 545 -27.66 4.48 35.26
N ASP A 546 -27.85 3.95 34.05
CA ASP A 546 -28.54 4.67 32.96
C ASP A 546 -30.04 4.78 33.24
N GLY A 547 -30.58 6.00 33.19
CA GLY A 547 -32.00 6.24 33.47
C GLY A 547 -32.38 6.08 34.95
N LYS A 548 -31.39 6.04 35.86
CA LYS A 548 -31.65 5.95 37.30
C LYS A 548 -32.48 7.12 37.84
N ILE A 549 -33.34 6.80 38.80
CA ILE A 549 -34.14 7.76 39.56
C ILE A 549 -33.63 7.75 41.01
N THR A 550 -33.29 8.93 41.54
CA THR A 550 -32.90 9.08 42.94
C THR A 550 -34.10 9.49 43.79
N ILE A 551 -34.34 8.74 44.86
CA ILE A 551 -35.38 8.99 45.86
C ILE A 551 -34.68 9.31 47.19
N SER A 552 -34.91 10.53 47.70
CA SER A 552 -34.45 10.91 49.03
C SER A 552 -35.58 10.71 50.05
N ALA A 553 -35.30 9.96 51.10
CA ALA A 553 -36.26 9.56 52.13
C ALA A 553 -35.81 10.02 53.51
N ARG A 554 -36.75 10.46 54.36
CA ARG A 554 -36.49 10.95 55.72
C ARG A 554 -37.61 10.59 56.70
N VAL A 555 -37.27 9.98 57.84
CA VAL A 555 -38.22 9.59 58.90
C VAL A 555 -37.63 9.93 60.28
N ASN A 556 -38.46 10.46 61.19
CA ASN A 556 -38.04 10.75 62.56
C ASN A 556 -38.41 9.63 63.54
N GLY A 557 -37.50 9.33 64.47
CA GLY A 557 -37.74 8.40 65.56
C GLY A 557 -37.77 6.92 65.14
N THR A 558 -38.09 6.05 66.11
CA THR A 558 -37.98 4.59 65.97
C THR A 558 -39.20 3.92 65.34
N THR A 559 -40.25 4.67 64.99
CA THR A 559 -41.45 4.11 64.38
C THR A 559 -41.20 3.83 62.90
N VAL A 560 -41.38 2.57 62.48
CA VAL A 560 -41.30 2.19 61.07
C VAL A 560 -42.35 2.95 60.28
N THR A 561 -41.91 3.81 59.36
CA THR A 561 -42.77 4.67 58.56
C THR A 561 -42.40 4.51 57.09
N ASN A 562 -43.42 4.42 56.23
CA ASN A 562 -43.23 4.46 54.78
C ASN A 562 -42.73 5.85 54.38
N ALA A 563 -41.53 5.90 53.83
CA ALA A 563 -40.84 7.11 53.43
C ALA A 563 -40.89 7.36 51.91
N GLY A 564 -41.41 6.41 51.12
CA GLY A 564 -41.50 6.49 49.67
C GLY A 564 -41.88 5.16 49.01
N PHE A 565 -42.08 5.20 47.69
CA PHE A 565 -42.32 4.00 46.89
C PHE A 565 -41.75 4.14 45.48
N PHE A 566 -41.52 3.01 44.82
CA PHE A 566 -41.26 2.93 43.39
C PHE A 566 -41.99 1.73 42.78
N ILE A 567 -42.10 1.71 41.44
CA ILE A 567 -42.80 0.66 40.70
C ILE A 567 -41.82 0.06 39.70
N VAL A 568 -41.71 -1.27 39.73
CA VAL A 568 -41.05 -2.07 38.69
C VAL A 568 -42.14 -2.53 37.72
N PRO A 569 -42.17 -2.03 36.48
CA PRO A 569 -43.14 -2.44 35.48
C PRO A 569 -43.08 -3.95 35.19
N ALA A 570 -44.19 -4.50 34.69
CA ALA A 570 -44.23 -5.89 34.25
C ALA A 570 -43.13 -6.17 33.20
N GLY A 571 -42.47 -7.33 33.32
CA GLY A 571 -41.42 -7.76 32.39
C GLY A 571 -40.07 -7.05 32.51
N HIS A 572 -39.92 -6.08 33.42
CA HIS A 572 -38.67 -5.34 33.62
C HIS A 572 -37.93 -5.84 34.86
N GLN A 573 -36.61 -5.67 34.84
CA GLN A 573 -35.75 -5.85 36.01
C GLN A 573 -35.55 -4.49 36.69
N CYS A 574 -35.26 -4.49 37.98
CA CYS A 574 -34.90 -3.27 38.70
C CYS A 574 -33.65 -3.48 39.52
N TYR A 575 -32.63 -2.67 39.28
CA TYR A 575 -31.49 -2.54 40.18
C TYR A 575 -31.78 -1.43 41.20
N VAL A 576 -31.51 -1.72 42.47
CA VAL A 576 -31.71 -0.77 43.56
C VAL A 576 -30.43 -0.69 44.36
N LYS A 577 -29.94 0.54 44.55
CA LYS A 577 -28.82 0.87 45.42
C LYS A 577 -29.29 1.87 46.44
N TYR A 578 -28.89 1.73 47.68
CA TYR A 578 -29.32 2.64 48.73
C TYR A 578 -28.20 2.92 49.72
N ASN A 579 -28.14 4.17 50.17
CA ASN A 579 -27.33 4.61 51.29
C ASN A 579 -28.27 5.13 52.37
N MET A 580 -27.89 4.94 53.63
CA MET A 580 -28.72 5.35 54.74
C MET A 580 -27.92 5.74 55.97
N LEU A 581 -28.50 6.63 56.77
CA LEU A 581 -27.90 7.18 57.97
C LEU A 581 -28.99 7.46 59.00
N SER A 582 -28.65 7.33 60.27
CA SER A 582 -29.40 7.86 61.39
C SER A 582 -28.56 8.95 62.03
N ILE A 583 -29.09 10.18 62.06
CA ILE A 583 -28.39 11.35 62.62
C ILE A 583 -29.20 11.98 63.75
N PRO A 584 -28.57 12.64 64.74
CA PRO A 584 -29.31 13.29 65.81
C PRO A 584 -30.21 14.41 65.27
N THR A 585 -31.47 14.43 65.68
CA THR A 585 -32.48 15.39 65.17
C THR A 585 -32.19 16.84 65.59
N ALA A 586 -31.54 17.01 66.74
CA ALA A 586 -31.17 18.31 67.29
C ALA A 586 -29.65 18.37 67.55
N ALA A 587 -29.04 19.54 67.37
CA ALA A 587 -27.61 19.75 67.55
C ALA A 587 -27.11 19.42 68.97
N ALA A 588 -27.98 19.55 69.98
CA ALA A 588 -27.66 19.20 71.38
C ALA A 588 -27.44 17.69 71.60
N ASN A 589 -27.91 16.85 70.68
CA ASN A 589 -27.85 15.38 70.79
C ASN A 589 -26.54 14.80 70.22
N GLY A 590 -25.55 15.65 69.91
CA GLY A 590 -24.23 15.23 69.44
C GLY A 590 -24.08 15.27 67.91
N ARG A 591 -22.97 14.69 67.43
CA ARG A 591 -22.59 14.64 66.00
C ARG A 591 -22.44 13.21 65.45
N ASP A 592 -22.75 12.22 66.27
CA ASP A 592 -22.52 10.81 65.94
C ASP A 592 -23.53 10.36 64.88
N GLN A 593 -23.01 9.83 63.78
CA GLN A 593 -23.82 9.24 62.74
C GLN A 593 -23.83 7.72 62.92
N THR A 594 -25.00 7.11 62.88
CA THR A 594 -25.14 5.64 62.91
C THR A 594 -25.92 5.18 61.69
N THR A 595 -26.17 3.88 61.60
CA THR A 595 -27.09 3.25 60.66
C THR A 595 -28.54 3.40 61.17
N CYS A 596 -29.51 3.37 60.27
CA CYS A 596 -30.94 3.24 60.56
C CYS A 596 -31.44 1.89 60.05
N ASP A 597 -32.69 1.54 60.34
CA ASP A 597 -33.35 0.40 59.69
C ASP A 597 -34.03 0.88 58.39
N ILE A 598 -33.85 0.13 57.31
CA ILE A 598 -34.57 0.32 56.03
C ILE A 598 -35.08 -1.04 55.53
N LYS A 599 -36.31 -1.04 55.02
CA LYS A 599 -36.97 -2.21 54.44
C LYS A 599 -37.59 -1.84 53.11
N PHE A 600 -37.30 -2.65 52.11
CA PHE A 600 -37.96 -2.62 50.82
C PHE A 600 -39.02 -3.70 50.82
N MET A 601 -40.30 -3.33 50.81
CA MET A 601 -41.40 -4.28 50.94
C MET A 601 -42.18 -4.38 49.64
N ASN A 602 -42.51 -5.59 49.21
CA ASN A 602 -43.49 -5.80 48.16
C ASN A 602 -44.88 -5.47 48.74
N VAL A 603 -45.48 -4.39 48.26
CA VAL A 603 -46.75 -3.87 48.78
C VAL A 603 -47.89 -4.88 48.58
N THR A 604 -47.87 -5.63 47.49
CA THR A 604 -48.94 -6.57 47.13
C THR A 604 -48.94 -7.79 48.05
N THR A 605 -47.77 -8.36 48.32
CA THR A 605 -47.64 -9.58 49.14
C THR A 605 -47.37 -9.29 50.61
N SER A 606 -47.09 -8.03 50.97
CA SER A 606 -46.63 -7.63 52.31
C SER A 606 -45.37 -8.37 52.77
N THR A 607 -44.53 -8.82 51.83
CA THR A 607 -43.28 -9.53 52.12
C THR A 607 -42.06 -8.65 51.86
N PRO A 608 -40.98 -8.79 52.64
CA PRO A 608 -39.75 -8.05 52.38
C PRO A 608 -39.10 -8.52 51.08
N VAL A 609 -38.67 -7.56 50.26
CA VAL A 609 -37.71 -7.75 49.16
C VAL A 609 -36.30 -7.73 49.74
N VAL A 610 -35.98 -6.69 50.52
CA VAL A 610 -34.72 -6.56 51.27
C VAL A 610 -34.99 -5.91 52.62
N VAL A 611 -34.35 -6.44 53.66
CA VAL A 611 -34.34 -5.85 55.01
C VAL A 611 -32.89 -5.57 55.38
N HIS A 612 -32.63 -4.34 55.78
CA HIS A 612 -31.35 -3.96 56.33
C HIS A 612 -31.55 -3.41 57.74
N GLN A 613 -30.86 -4.03 58.69
CA GLN A 613 -30.93 -3.70 60.11
C GLN A 613 -29.69 -2.91 60.53
N ASN A 614 -29.82 -2.11 61.58
CA ASN A 614 -28.80 -1.24 62.16
C ASN A 614 -27.40 -1.85 62.45
N SER A 615 -27.20 -3.16 62.32
CA SER A 615 -25.90 -3.83 62.47
C SER A 615 -25.17 -4.07 61.14
N ALA A 616 -25.86 -4.01 60.01
CA ALA A 616 -25.26 -4.04 58.68
C ALA A 616 -24.87 -2.60 58.25
N GLY A 617 -23.93 -2.44 57.33
CA GLY A 617 -23.30 -1.15 57.01
C GLY A 617 -24.24 -0.02 56.56
N ARG A 618 -23.69 1.14 56.18
CA ARG A 618 -24.50 2.34 55.84
C ARG A 618 -25.17 2.33 54.45
N GLY A 619 -25.34 1.15 53.85
CA GLY A 619 -25.92 1.02 52.52
C GLY A 619 -25.91 -0.42 52.01
N GLY A 620 -26.52 -0.63 50.85
CA GLY A 620 -26.57 -1.91 50.18
C GLY A 620 -27.11 -1.78 48.75
N SER A 621 -27.10 -2.90 48.04
CA SER A 621 -27.69 -2.99 46.70
C SER A 621 -28.36 -4.35 46.52
N PHE A 622 -29.39 -4.40 45.68
CA PHE A 622 -30.06 -5.63 45.30
C PHE A 622 -30.72 -5.50 43.93
N THR A 623 -31.00 -6.65 43.32
CA THR A 623 -31.68 -6.74 42.02
C THR A 623 -33.03 -7.42 42.21
N ILE A 624 -34.09 -6.76 41.75
CA ILE A 624 -35.41 -7.37 41.56
C ILE A 624 -35.43 -7.94 40.13
N SER A 625 -35.32 -9.26 40.00
CA SER A 625 -35.35 -9.92 38.70
C SER A 625 -36.69 -9.72 37.98
N ARG A 626 -36.69 -9.86 36.64
CA ARG A 626 -37.91 -9.87 35.82
C ARG A 626 -38.95 -10.89 36.34
N SER A 627 -38.47 -12.05 36.77
CA SER A 627 -39.31 -13.10 37.35
C SER A 627 -39.91 -12.71 38.70
N ALA A 628 -39.18 -11.99 39.54
CA ALA A 628 -39.67 -11.51 40.83
C ALA A 628 -40.71 -10.39 40.67
N ALA A 629 -40.54 -9.50 39.68
CA ALA A 629 -41.52 -8.47 39.36
C ALA A 629 -42.84 -9.06 38.83
N GLY A 630 -42.77 -10.16 38.07
CA GLY A 630 -43.93 -10.89 37.56
C GLY A 630 -44.73 -10.12 36.50
N VAL A 631 -45.83 -10.71 36.07
CA VAL A 631 -46.69 -10.20 34.97
C VAL A 631 -47.48 -8.94 35.33
N GLY A 632 -47.69 -8.64 36.62
CA GLY A 632 -48.37 -7.44 37.09
C GLY A 632 -47.42 -6.28 37.44
N GLY A 633 -46.10 -6.49 37.38
CA GLY A 633 -45.11 -5.61 37.98
C GLY A 633 -45.11 -5.68 39.52
N MET A 634 -44.20 -4.93 40.14
CA MET A 634 -44.04 -4.88 41.59
C MET A 634 -44.05 -3.44 42.09
N ARG A 635 -44.94 -3.14 43.04
CA ARG A 635 -44.89 -1.89 43.81
C ARG A 635 -44.08 -2.13 45.07
N VAL A 636 -43.03 -1.35 45.27
CA VAL A 636 -42.11 -1.48 46.41
C VAL A 636 -42.25 -0.27 47.31
N SER A 637 -42.54 -0.46 48.60
CA SER A 637 -42.43 0.60 49.61
C SER A 637 -41.06 0.63 50.26
N ILE A 638 -40.66 1.82 50.69
CA ILE A 638 -39.42 2.10 51.40
C ILE A 638 -39.79 2.44 52.83
N ASP A 639 -39.69 1.47 53.75
CA ASP A 639 -40.09 1.64 55.13
C ASP A 639 -38.85 1.81 56.01
N MET A 640 -38.82 2.87 56.83
CA MET A 640 -37.62 3.27 57.57
C MET A 640 -37.90 3.58 59.05
N ALA A 641 -36.90 3.38 59.91
CA ALA A 641 -36.92 3.80 61.31
C ALA A 641 -35.52 4.24 61.77
N ALA A 642 -35.42 5.32 62.54
CA ALA A 642 -34.17 5.77 63.12
C ALA A 642 -33.71 4.86 64.26
N ILE A 643 -32.41 4.93 64.59
CA ILE A 643 -31.81 4.10 65.65
C ILE A 643 -32.38 4.40 67.05
N SER A 644 -32.87 5.62 67.25
CA SER A 644 -33.42 6.08 68.53
C SER A 644 -34.45 7.19 68.30
N SER A 645 -35.24 7.47 69.34
CA SER A 645 -36.31 8.47 69.31
C SER A 645 -35.82 9.91 69.10
N THR A 646 -34.52 10.17 69.32
CA THR A 646 -33.88 11.49 69.19
C THR A 646 -33.14 11.67 67.88
N HIS A 647 -33.26 10.70 66.96
CA HIS A 647 -32.59 10.69 65.67
C HIS A 647 -33.59 10.76 64.49
N THR A 648 -33.07 11.19 63.35
CA THR A 648 -33.71 11.13 62.04
C THR A 648 -32.99 10.10 61.17
N ALA A 649 -33.74 9.14 60.64
CA ALA A 649 -33.30 8.28 59.55
C ALA A 649 -33.36 9.05 58.22
N MET A 650 -32.31 8.95 57.43
CA MET A 650 -32.18 9.53 56.10
C MET A 650 -31.67 8.44 55.15
N ALA A 651 -32.20 8.40 53.93
CA ALA A 651 -31.69 7.51 52.90
C ALA A 651 -31.74 8.15 51.52
N GLU A 652 -30.78 7.77 50.68
CA GLU A 652 -30.82 7.98 49.24
C GLU A 652 -30.95 6.62 48.58
N ILE A 653 -31.98 6.43 47.77
CA ILE A 653 -32.26 5.21 47.04
C ILE A 653 -32.17 5.54 45.55
N GLU A 654 -31.26 4.88 44.85
CA GLU A 654 -31.12 4.92 43.40
C GLU A 654 -31.82 3.70 42.81
N VAL A 655 -32.73 3.93 41.88
CA VAL A 655 -33.56 2.90 41.24
C VAL A 655 -33.34 2.97 39.73
N CYS A 656 -32.89 1.87 39.13
CA CYS A 656 -32.66 1.74 37.69
C CYS A 656 -33.51 0.59 37.12
N ILE A 657 -34.35 0.87 36.12
CA ILE A 657 -35.27 -0.10 35.51
C ILE A 657 -34.71 -0.54 34.16
N ILE A 658 -34.56 -1.86 33.95
CA ILE A 658 -33.83 -2.49 32.83
C ILE A 658 -34.70 -3.48 32.05
#